data_AF-A0A9D8CGC8-F1
#
_entry.id   AF-A0A9D8CGC8-F1
#
_cell.length_a   1.000
_cell.length_b   1.000
_cell.length_c   1.000
_cell.angle_alpha   90.00
_cell.angle_beta   90.00
_cell.angle_gamma   90.00
#
_symmetry.space_group_name_H-M   'P 1'
#
loop_
_entity.id
_entity.type
_entity.pdbx_description
1 polymer ?
#
loop_
_entity_poly.entity_id
_entity_poly.type
_entity_poly.pdbx_seq_one_letter_code
_entity_poly.pdbx_strand_id
1 'polypeptide(L)'
;MRATRLLAGFLCFVIVFAPSMPAGACSDFAKAPHSRWTIEREAGAAWLVTPCGDKFFSIGSNVLDGGDRKDGAGARNSYTWSSFYPSLEAWARATRERLIAWGFNSAGAWSLTPERIDLPSTPNLELGRNARFHWFDPFDPATEAEMLRQAERLTKPYRGDPRRIGYFSDNEVGWWNGALFNYFMRAPAANHTKRRLIALLREHYGDDWTRFAADFVAPANAASFDDLLRSEGALAQLRPGGTGIQAVRRWTGVVTEHYYRLVRQALKSVDPEALVFADRLPIYYDPVAVRAMARHVDAIATNYNVDSPDGWLAPYFFDGLRQLAPDKAVLITEWFFAAHENRSGNVNNGHLMTVNSQVERAAGAAQATRNFAAQPDIVGLHWFQWHDHPKGGRSDGEDYNFGLVDSWDVPYAGLVEALKQANREVVDIHRKAASRRGRLPVATTAMPRADIVVGDRSLADWPKPHALVRGVESNAGEIPFGEFYLSWSDAGLGVALIAMDYYDPQILAVDDEFPLGEAFRLELGVDTGTGPQRFALHIVPPKVFPKKGAPAFTARLCRIETGGDCATVDGAATSYFGSDQPRITAEMNLPWPALGLERAPTQAVKLAIGAVAFHRSRWMSWGGRPLDELMADSTGWRRLALGPAVQPSADQVEPRFDR
;
A
#
# COMPACT_ATOMS: atom_id res chain seq x y z
N MET A 1 19.59 79.41 -11.01
CA MET A 1 18.18 79.56 -10.59
C MET A 1 17.35 78.50 -11.30
N ARG A 2 16.44 77.85 -10.58
CA ARG A 2 15.42 76.86 -11.00
C ARG A 2 15.76 75.38 -10.80
N ALA A 3 15.06 74.85 -9.81
CA ALA A 3 14.87 73.46 -9.44
C ALA A 3 14.28 72.63 -10.59
N THR A 4 14.65 71.36 -10.65
CA THR A 4 14.03 70.37 -11.53
C THR A 4 13.48 69.23 -10.68
N ARG A 5 12.18 69.02 -10.81
CA ARG A 5 11.35 68.05 -10.09
C ARG A 5 11.68 66.61 -10.53
N LEU A 6 11.82 65.70 -9.57
CA LEU A 6 11.78 64.26 -9.79
C LEU A 6 10.32 63.82 -9.99
N LEU A 7 10.01 63.27 -11.16
CA LEU A 7 8.76 62.54 -11.41
C LEU A 7 8.90 61.11 -10.86
N ALA A 8 8.00 60.74 -9.95
CA ALA A 8 7.78 59.36 -9.54
C ALA A 8 6.90 58.67 -10.59
N GLY A 9 7.43 57.66 -11.28
CA GLY A 9 6.68 56.77 -12.17
C GLY A 9 6.08 55.62 -11.37
N PHE A 10 4.75 55.58 -11.31
CA PHE A 10 3.98 54.43 -10.83
C PHE A 10 4.08 53.29 -11.86
N LEU A 11 4.80 52.20 -11.55
CA LEU A 11 4.75 50.97 -12.33
C LEU A 11 3.53 50.15 -11.84
N CYS A 12 2.45 50.16 -12.62
CA CYS A 12 1.36 49.19 -12.48
C CYS A 12 1.88 47.80 -12.87
N PHE A 13 2.08 46.93 -11.87
CA PHE A 13 2.20 45.49 -12.11
C PHE A 13 0.84 44.95 -12.54
N VAL A 14 0.65 44.76 -13.85
CA VAL A 14 -0.45 43.94 -14.38
C VAL A 14 -0.08 42.49 -14.12
N ILE A 15 -0.64 41.90 -13.07
CA ILE A 15 -0.64 40.45 -12.87
C ILE A 15 -1.60 39.88 -13.91
N VAL A 16 -1.03 39.39 -15.02
CA VAL A 16 -1.79 38.60 -15.99
C VAL A 16 -2.05 37.24 -15.35
N PHE A 17 -3.29 37.03 -14.87
CA PHE A 17 -3.80 35.69 -14.62
C PHE A 17 -3.91 34.98 -15.96
N ALA A 18 -2.94 34.14 -16.29
CA ALA A 18 -3.11 33.16 -17.34
C ALA A 18 -4.21 32.16 -16.89
N PRO A 19 -5.25 31.90 -17.69
CA PRO A 19 -6.19 30.84 -17.39
C PRO A 19 -5.42 29.52 -17.29
N SER A 20 -5.73 28.72 -16.27
CA SER A 20 -5.25 27.35 -16.13
C SER A 20 -5.62 26.57 -17.40
N MET A 21 -4.63 26.31 -18.25
CA MET A 21 -4.85 25.41 -19.38
C MET A 21 -5.18 24.02 -18.82
N PRO A 22 -6.21 23.32 -19.33
CA PRO A 22 -6.36 21.92 -19.04
C PRO A 22 -5.04 21.24 -19.41
N ALA A 23 -4.50 20.44 -18.50
CA ALA A 23 -3.31 19.65 -18.76
C ALA A 23 -3.47 18.96 -20.11
N GLY A 24 -2.58 19.28 -21.06
CA GLY A 24 -2.69 18.83 -22.45
C GLY A 24 -2.73 17.31 -22.49
N ALA A 25 -3.93 16.75 -22.64
CA ALA A 25 -4.06 15.47 -23.29
C ALA A 25 -3.89 15.73 -24.79
N CYS A 26 -3.45 14.71 -25.53
CA CYS A 26 -3.56 14.73 -26.97
C CYS A 26 -5.01 15.09 -27.32
N SER A 27 -5.23 16.27 -27.92
CA SER A 27 -6.58 16.81 -28.14
C SER A 27 -7.44 15.89 -29.01
N ASP A 28 -6.77 15.02 -29.77
CA ASP A 28 -7.38 13.98 -30.61
C ASP A 28 -6.40 12.81 -30.76
N PHE A 29 -6.56 11.77 -29.93
CA PHE A 29 -5.73 10.56 -30.01
C PHE A 29 -5.83 9.86 -31.37
N ALA A 30 -6.89 10.08 -32.16
CA ALA A 30 -7.00 9.48 -33.50
C ALA A 30 -5.95 10.06 -34.48
N LYS A 31 -5.35 11.21 -34.15
CA LYS A 31 -4.28 11.84 -34.94
C LYS A 31 -2.87 11.56 -34.39
N ALA A 32 -2.75 10.72 -33.37
CA ALA A 32 -1.46 10.35 -32.82
C ALA A 32 -0.57 9.67 -33.88
N PRO A 33 0.73 10.01 -33.95
CA PRO A 33 1.64 9.42 -34.94
C PRO A 33 1.95 7.94 -34.68
N HIS A 34 1.73 7.45 -33.46
CA HIS A 34 1.96 6.08 -33.02
C HIS A 34 1.11 5.77 -31.79
N SER A 35 1.19 4.53 -31.28
CA SER A 35 0.43 4.09 -30.10
C SER A 35 1.23 4.07 -28.79
N ARG A 36 2.50 4.52 -28.86
CA ARG A 36 3.46 4.47 -27.76
C ARG A 36 3.21 5.57 -26.72
N TRP A 37 3.07 5.14 -25.47
CA TRP A 37 3.20 5.98 -24.29
C TRP A 37 4.59 5.81 -23.70
N THR A 38 5.10 6.86 -23.06
CA THR A 38 6.39 6.80 -22.34
C THR A 38 6.26 7.42 -20.95
N ILE A 39 7.33 7.33 -20.17
CA ILE A 39 7.43 7.95 -18.86
C ILE A 39 8.68 8.81 -18.87
N GLU A 40 8.52 10.08 -18.49
CA GLU A 40 9.60 11.04 -18.41
C GLU A 40 9.65 11.67 -17.02
N ARG A 41 10.82 12.18 -16.64
CA ARG A 41 10.99 12.95 -15.39
C ARG A 41 11.34 14.38 -15.72
N GLU A 42 10.55 15.32 -15.21
CA GLU A 42 10.80 16.76 -15.33
C GLU A 42 10.96 17.36 -13.95
N ALA A 43 12.07 18.08 -13.73
CA ALA A 43 12.38 18.75 -12.46
C ALA A 43 12.27 17.83 -11.21
N GLY A 44 12.38 16.51 -11.40
CA GLY A 44 12.26 15.51 -10.34
C GLY A 44 10.86 14.92 -10.16
N ALA A 45 9.84 15.33 -10.91
CA ALA A 45 8.51 14.69 -10.94
C ALA A 45 8.36 13.80 -12.18
N ALA A 46 7.78 12.61 -12.02
CA ALA A 46 7.52 11.67 -13.10
C ALA A 46 6.19 11.98 -13.79
N TRP A 47 6.15 11.86 -15.12
CA TRP A 47 4.96 12.07 -15.93
C TRP A 47 4.79 10.93 -16.91
N LEU A 48 3.54 10.50 -17.15
CA LEU A 48 3.24 9.80 -18.40
C LEU A 48 3.38 10.82 -19.53
N VAL A 49 3.79 10.34 -20.70
CA VAL A 49 3.82 11.14 -21.92
C VAL A 49 2.93 10.45 -22.94
N THR A 50 1.93 11.19 -23.43
CA THR A 50 1.00 10.71 -24.44
C THR A 50 1.72 10.42 -25.75
N PRO A 51 1.13 9.67 -26.69
CA PRO A 51 1.71 9.46 -28.00
C PRO A 51 1.86 10.74 -28.84
N CYS A 52 1.25 11.85 -28.43
CA CYS A 52 1.35 13.15 -29.07
C CYS A 52 2.47 14.02 -28.46
N GLY A 53 3.14 13.55 -27.40
CA GLY A 53 4.24 14.24 -26.72
C GLY A 53 3.82 15.07 -25.51
N ASP A 54 2.53 15.11 -25.18
CA ASP A 54 2.05 15.88 -24.03
C ASP A 54 2.23 15.15 -22.69
N LYS A 55 2.51 15.89 -21.62
CA LYS A 55 2.57 15.36 -20.26
C LYS A 55 1.17 15.04 -19.76
N PHE A 56 1.04 13.87 -19.14
CA PHE A 56 -0.20 13.31 -18.67
C PHE A 56 -0.06 12.80 -17.24
N PHE A 57 -1.07 13.08 -16.42
CA PHE A 57 -1.26 12.47 -15.12
C PHE A 57 -2.58 11.71 -15.16
N SER A 58 -2.55 10.39 -14.97
CA SER A 58 -3.72 9.53 -15.18
C SER A 58 -4.64 9.59 -13.96
N ILE A 59 -5.77 10.27 -14.06
CA ILE A 59 -6.82 10.34 -13.05
C ILE A 59 -7.96 9.44 -13.53
N GLY A 60 -8.00 8.20 -13.04
CA GLY A 60 -8.85 7.14 -13.60
C GLY A 60 -9.95 6.66 -12.68
N SER A 61 -10.90 5.93 -13.23
CA SER A 61 -11.86 5.08 -12.49
C SER A 61 -11.75 3.65 -12.99
N ASN A 62 -11.72 2.69 -12.06
CA ASN A 62 -11.86 1.28 -12.38
C ASN A 62 -13.33 0.89 -12.59
N VAL A 63 -13.55 -0.28 -13.19
CA VAL A 63 -14.87 -0.92 -13.35
C VAL A 63 -15.85 -0.05 -14.14
N LEU A 64 -15.39 0.42 -15.31
CA LEU A 64 -16.25 1.08 -16.31
C LEU A 64 -16.76 0.03 -17.31
N ASP A 65 -17.51 -0.96 -16.83
CA ASP A 65 -18.01 -2.11 -17.62
C ASP A 65 -19.53 -2.07 -17.89
N GLY A 66 -20.26 -1.19 -17.21
CA GLY A 66 -21.71 -1.10 -17.27
C GLY A 66 -22.44 -2.00 -16.26
N GLY A 67 -21.71 -2.70 -15.39
CA GLY A 67 -22.22 -3.64 -14.40
C GLY A 67 -22.70 -4.97 -14.98
N ASP A 68 -22.90 -5.95 -14.10
CA ASP A 68 -23.35 -7.28 -14.47
C ASP A 68 -24.80 -7.27 -14.98
N ARG A 69 -25.02 -7.79 -16.18
CA ARG A 69 -26.35 -8.14 -16.66
C ARG A 69 -26.78 -9.47 -16.03
N LYS A 70 -27.13 -9.47 -14.74
CA LYS A 70 -27.72 -10.66 -14.11
C LYS A 70 -29.18 -10.76 -14.50
N ASP A 71 -29.58 -11.84 -15.16
CA ASP A 71 -31.00 -12.15 -15.37
C ASP A 71 -31.62 -12.65 -14.05
N GLY A 72 -32.87 -12.23 -13.76
CA GLY A 72 -33.65 -12.71 -12.61
C GLY A 72 -33.77 -11.75 -11.41
N ALA A 73 -34.28 -12.24 -10.27
CA ALA A 73 -34.60 -11.42 -9.08
C ALA A 73 -33.39 -10.71 -8.46
N GLY A 74 -32.16 -11.17 -8.73
CA GLY A 74 -30.91 -10.54 -8.30
C GLY A 74 -30.56 -9.25 -9.05
N ALA A 75 -31.17 -9.00 -10.21
CA ALA A 75 -30.96 -7.78 -11.02
C ALA A 75 -31.41 -6.50 -10.31
N ARG A 76 -32.39 -6.60 -9.40
CA ARG A 76 -32.97 -5.44 -8.69
C ARG A 76 -32.04 -4.84 -7.63
N ASN A 77 -30.95 -5.52 -7.30
CA ASN A 77 -30.05 -5.18 -6.20
C ASN A 77 -28.61 -4.92 -6.66
N SER A 78 -28.35 -4.85 -7.97
CA SER A 78 -27.02 -4.61 -8.56
C SER A 78 -27.09 -3.56 -9.66
N TYR A 79 -26.02 -2.76 -9.78
CA TYR A 79 -25.89 -1.80 -10.87
C TYR A 79 -25.89 -2.52 -12.24
N THR A 80 -26.70 -2.02 -13.17
CA THR A 80 -26.70 -2.48 -14.56
C THR A 80 -27.12 -1.35 -15.48
N TRP A 81 -26.30 -1.06 -16.50
CA TRP A 81 -26.50 0.06 -17.42
C TRP A 81 -27.89 0.03 -18.08
N SER A 82 -28.44 -1.16 -18.35
CA SER A 82 -29.71 -1.34 -19.06
C SER A 82 -30.93 -0.85 -18.28
N SER A 83 -30.79 -0.60 -16.97
CA SER A 83 -31.83 0.01 -16.16
C SER A 83 -31.98 1.51 -16.42
N PHE A 84 -30.95 2.17 -16.96
CA PHE A 84 -30.87 3.64 -17.00
C PHE A 84 -30.61 4.19 -18.42
N TYR A 85 -30.06 3.37 -19.32
CA TYR A 85 -29.64 3.79 -20.66
C TYR A 85 -30.20 2.87 -21.75
N PRO A 86 -30.49 3.39 -22.95
CA PRO A 86 -31.07 2.61 -24.05
C PRO A 86 -30.06 1.63 -24.69
N SER A 87 -28.76 1.82 -24.47
CA SER A 87 -27.70 0.93 -24.95
C SER A 87 -26.44 1.10 -24.09
N LEU A 88 -25.55 0.10 -24.13
CA LEU A 88 -24.24 0.19 -23.48
C LEU A 88 -23.39 1.33 -24.04
N GLU A 89 -23.54 1.68 -25.33
CA GLU A 89 -22.84 2.82 -25.95
C GLU A 89 -23.39 4.17 -25.44
N ALA A 90 -24.70 4.27 -25.20
CA ALA A 90 -25.29 5.45 -24.58
C ALA A 90 -24.82 5.61 -23.12
N TRP A 91 -24.73 4.51 -22.38
CA TRP A 91 -24.13 4.48 -21.06
C TRP A 91 -22.66 4.91 -21.10
N ALA A 92 -21.85 4.31 -21.98
CA ALA A 92 -20.41 4.61 -22.07
C ALA A 92 -20.17 6.10 -22.35
N ARG A 93 -20.93 6.68 -23.27
CA ARG A 93 -20.88 8.12 -23.57
C ARG A 93 -21.24 8.98 -22.35
N ALA A 94 -22.37 8.70 -21.69
CA ALA A 94 -22.82 9.48 -20.54
C ALA A 94 -21.86 9.36 -19.34
N THR A 95 -21.36 8.15 -19.07
CA THR A 95 -20.35 7.87 -18.04
C THR A 95 -19.05 8.62 -18.33
N ARG A 96 -18.56 8.58 -19.58
CA ARG A 96 -17.39 9.36 -20.02
C ARG A 96 -17.60 10.86 -19.81
N GLU A 97 -18.75 11.40 -20.22
CA GLU A 97 -19.08 12.82 -20.04
C GLU A 97 -19.06 13.22 -18.56
N ARG A 98 -19.64 12.40 -17.68
CA ARG A 98 -19.61 12.61 -16.22
C ARG A 98 -18.18 12.59 -15.67
N LEU A 99 -17.39 11.57 -16.02
CA LEU A 99 -16.00 11.44 -15.58
C LEU A 99 -15.16 12.66 -15.97
N ILE A 100 -15.24 13.10 -17.23
CA ILE A 100 -14.53 14.28 -17.71
C ILE A 100 -14.99 15.54 -16.98
N ALA A 101 -16.30 15.70 -16.77
CA ALA A 101 -16.85 16.82 -16.01
C ALA A 101 -16.35 16.85 -14.55
N TRP A 102 -16.10 15.68 -13.96
CA TRP A 102 -15.55 15.48 -12.62
C TRP A 102 -14.01 15.46 -12.57
N GLY A 103 -13.34 15.77 -13.68
CA GLY A 103 -11.87 15.89 -13.73
C GLY A 103 -11.11 14.57 -13.85
N PHE A 104 -11.80 13.44 -14.06
CA PHE A 104 -11.18 12.20 -14.48
C PHE A 104 -10.84 12.24 -15.99
N ASN A 105 -9.82 11.51 -16.41
CA ASN A 105 -9.31 11.56 -17.77
C ASN A 105 -8.87 10.19 -18.33
N SER A 106 -9.07 9.10 -17.60
CA SER A 106 -8.65 7.76 -18.01
C SER A 106 -9.54 6.66 -17.43
N ALA A 107 -9.44 5.47 -18.02
CA ALA A 107 -10.11 4.25 -17.61
C ALA A 107 -9.10 3.27 -16.99
N GLY A 108 -9.39 2.80 -15.79
CA GLY A 108 -8.58 1.82 -15.07
C GLY A 108 -8.88 0.37 -15.46
N ALA A 109 -8.52 -0.56 -14.58
CA ALA A 109 -8.81 -1.98 -14.77
C ALA A 109 -10.32 -2.27 -14.85
N TRP A 110 -10.63 -3.40 -15.49
CA TRP A 110 -12.00 -3.91 -15.69
C TRP A 110 -12.95 -2.90 -16.33
N SER A 111 -12.42 -2.05 -17.21
CA SER A 111 -13.21 -1.09 -18.00
C SER A 111 -13.45 -1.62 -19.41
N LEU A 112 -14.48 -1.10 -20.09
CA LEU A 112 -14.64 -1.27 -21.53
C LEU A 112 -13.36 -0.87 -22.28
N THR A 113 -13.15 -1.47 -23.46
CA THR A 113 -12.00 -1.15 -24.32
C THR A 113 -11.98 0.33 -24.67
N PRO A 114 -10.79 0.92 -24.95
CA PRO A 114 -10.70 2.30 -25.40
C PRO A 114 -11.70 2.61 -26.50
N GLU A 115 -11.78 1.80 -27.56
CA GLU A 115 -12.73 1.98 -28.68
C GLU A 115 -14.17 2.30 -28.22
N ARG A 116 -14.61 1.71 -27.11
CA ARG A 116 -15.98 1.82 -26.61
C ARG A 116 -16.16 2.92 -25.55
N ILE A 117 -15.22 3.04 -24.60
CA ILE A 117 -15.30 4.06 -23.53
C ILE A 117 -14.73 5.41 -23.93
N ASP A 118 -13.96 5.44 -25.03
CA ASP A 118 -13.24 6.59 -25.56
C ASP A 118 -12.41 7.37 -24.53
N LEU A 119 -11.65 6.63 -23.71
CA LEU A 119 -10.69 7.18 -22.75
C LEU A 119 -9.34 6.46 -22.89
N PRO A 120 -8.22 7.16 -22.58
CA PRO A 120 -6.95 6.48 -22.31
C PRO A 120 -7.13 5.37 -21.27
N SER A 121 -6.63 4.16 -21.53
CA SER A 121 -6.89 3.01 -20.66
C SER A 121 -5.66 2.17 -20.34
N THR A 122 -5.71 1.54 -19.17
CA THR A 122 -4.78 0.49 -18.75
C THR A 122 -5.58 -0.75 -18.31
N PRO A 123 -5.86 -1.73 -19.19
CA PRO A 123 -6.64 -2.91 -18.80
C PRO A 123 -5.82 -3.89 -17.95
N ASN A 124 -6.54 -4.63 -17.10
CA ASN A 124 -6.01 -5.81 -16.41
C ASN A 124 -6.25 -7.06 -17.28
N LEU A 125 -5.18 -7.80 -17.54
CA LEU A 125 -5.22 -8.97 -18.41
C LEU A 125 -5.48 -10.28 -17.66
N GLU A 126 -5.24 -10.34 -16.34
CA GLU A 126 -5.17 -11.60 -15.58
C GLU A 126 -4.24 -12.64 -16.28
N LEU A 127 -3.16 -12.17 -16.90
CA LEU A 127 -2.23 -12.90 -17.74
C LEU A 127 -1.64 -14.11 -17.04
N GLY A 128 -1.03 -13.94 -15.88
CA GLY A 128 -0.42 -15.04 -15.12
C GLY A 128 -1.45 -16.03 -14.63
N ARG A 129 -2.64 -15.56 -14.22
CA ARG A 129 -3.75 -16.44 -13.85
C ARG A 129 -4.23 -17.26 -15.04
N ASN A 130 -4.50 -16.63 -16.18
CA ASN A 130 -4.93 -17.30 -17.41
C ASN A 130 -3.85 -18.25 -17.94
N ALA A 131 -2.58 -17.90 -17.78
CA ALA A 131 -1.45 -18.75 -18.16
C ALA A 131 -1.13 -19.85 -17.16
N ARG A 132 -1.95 -20.00 -16.11
CA ARG A 132 -1.77 -20.99 -15.04
C ARG A 132 -0.38 -20.91 -14.40
N PHE A 133 0.08 -19.71 -14.11
CA PHE A 133 1.33 -19.48 -13.39
C PHE A 133 1.09 -19.50 -11.87
N HIS A 134 0.19 -18.63 -11.41
CA HIS A 134 -0.06 -18.41 -9.98
C HIS A 134 -0.68 -19.65 -9.35
N TRP A 135 0.02 -20.28 -8.40
CA TRP A 135 -0.46 -21.45 -7.66
C TRP A 135 -0.74 -22.69 -8.55
N PHE A 136 0.10 -22.93 -9.57
CA PHE A 136 0.08 -24.15 -10.39
C PHE A 136 1.48 -24.79 -10.44
N ASP A 137 2.17 -24.76 -11.59
CA ASP A 137 3.56 -25.18 -11.72
C ASP A 137 4.34 -24.12 -12.55
N PRO A 138 4.72 -22.99 -11.94
CA PRO A 138 5.46 -21.91 -12.62
C PRO A 138 6.65 -22.36 -13.46
N PHE A 139 7.37 -23.40 -13.01
CA PHE A 139 8.58 -23.90 -13.68
C PHE A 139 8.31 -25.07 -14.65
N ASP A 140 7.05 -25.38 -14.94
CA ASP A 140 6.71 -26.28 -16.05
C ASP A 140 7.24 -25.70 -17.37
N PRO A 141 7.96 -26.49 -18.20
CA PRO A 141 8.48 -26.02 -19.49
C PRO A 141 7.42 -25.44 -20.45
N ALA A 142 6.15 -25.80 -20.29
CA ALA A 142 5.05 -25.27 -21.11
C ALA A 142 4.59 -23.86 -20.70
N THR A 143 4.94 -23.39 -19.50
CA THR A 143 4.46 -22.10 -18.93
C THR A 143 4.83 -20.90 -19.80
N GLU A 144 6.05 -20.86 -20.35
CA GLU A 144 6.50 -19.76 -21.20
C GLU A 144 5.68 -19.66 -22.50
N ALA A 145 5.41 -20.80 -23.14
CA ALA A 145 4.60 -20.84 -24.35
C ALA A 145 3.14 -20.46 -24.06
N GLU A 146 2.60 -20.86 -22.90
CA GLU A 146 1.25 -20.48 -22.48
C GLU A 146 1.15 -18.98 -22.16
N MET A 147 2.14 -18.40 -21.46
CA MET A 147 2.22 -16.95 -21.23
C MET A 147 2.15 -16.16 -22.54
N LEU A 148 2.91 -16.57 -23.57
CA LEU A 148 2.88 -15.91 -24.87
C LEU A 148 1.52 -16.05 -25.57
N ARG A 149 0.92 -17.25 -25.55
CA ARG A 149 -0.42 -17.50 -26.12
C ARG A 149 -1.48 -16.61 -25.47
N GLN A 150 -1.46 -16.50 -24.15
CA GLN A 150 -2.41 -15.68 -23.41
C GLN A 150 -2.16 -14.19 -23.65
N ALA A 151 -0.91 -13.74 -23.71
CA ALA A 151 -0.59 -12.35 -24.05
C ALA A 151 -1.14 -11.95 -25.43
N GLU A 152 -0.94 -12.78 -26.46
CA GLU A 152 -1.47 -12.55 -27.82
C GLU A 152 -3.00 -12.42 -27.81
N ARG A 153 -3.68 -13.35 -27.11
CA ARG A 153 -5.15 -13.37 -27.02
C ARG A 153 -5.70 -12.15 -26.28
N LEU A 154 -5.14 -11.85 -25.10
CA LEU A 154 -5.68 -10.87 -24.16
C LEU A 154 -5.38 -9.42 -24.57
N THR A 155 -4.26 -9.16 -25.24
CA THR A 155 -3.89 -7.81 -25.68
C THR A 155 -4.60 -7.39 -26.96
N LYS A 156 -5.06 -8.34 -27.79
CA LYS A 156 -5.64 -8.12 -29.12
C LYS A 156 -6.65 -6.95 -29.21
N PRO A 157 -7.59 -6.75 -28.27
CA PRO A 157 -8.57 -5.66 -28.35
C PRO A 157 -8.00 -4.25 -28.13
N TYR A 158 -6.72 -4.13 -27.73
CA TYR A 158 -6.10 -2.88 -27.31
C TYR A 158 -4.88 -2.49 -28.15
N ARG A 159 -4.28 -3.45 -28.87
CA ARG A 159 -3.01 -3.23 -29.58
C ARG A 159 -3.17 -2.19 -30.69
N GLY A 160 -2.18 -1.31 -30.80
CA GLY A 160 -2.15 -0.24 -31.81
C GLY A 160 -3.11 0.93 -31.53
N ASP A 161 -3.98 0.84 -30.52
CA ASP A 161 -4.82 1.96 -30.12
C ASP A 161 -3.97 3.01 -29.36
N PRO A 162 -3.91 4.27 -29.82
CA PRO A 162 -3.13 5.30 -29.15
C PRO A 162 -3.67 5.69 -27.76
N ARG A 163 -4.88 5.27 -27.40
CA ARG A 163 -5.44 5.45 -26.05
C ARG A 163 -4.99 4.34 -25.10
N ARG A 164 -4.41 3.24 -25.57
CA ARG A 164 -3.84 2.21 -24.70
C ARG A 164 -2.56 2.76 -24.06
N ILE A 165 -2.58 2.97 -22.75
CA ILE A 165 -1.42 3.43 -21.97
C ILE A 165 -0.43 2.27 -21.77
N GLY A 166 -0.94 1.13 -21.32
CA GLY A 166 -0.16 -0.08 -21.06
C GLY A 166 -1.04 -1.23 -20.60
N TYR A 167 -0.45 -2.20 -19.93
CA TYR A 167 -1.14 -3.37 -19.39
C TYR A 167 -0.78 -3.63 -17.93
N PHE A 168 -1.79 -3.96 -17.12
CA PHE A 168 -1.58 -4.72 -15.90
C PHE A 168 -1.58 -6.20 -16.26
N SER A 169 -0.59 -6.95 -15.77
CA SER A 169 -0.54 -8.39 -16.02
C SER A 169 -1.56 -9.13 -15.18
N ASP A 170 -1.65 -8.85 -13.88
CA ASP A 170 -2.58 -9.48 -12.95
C ASP A 170 -2.99 -8.45 -11.87
N ASN A 171 -3.71 -8.90 -10.85
CA ASN A 171 -4.12 -8.09 -9.71
C ASN A 171 -3.78 -8.77 -8.38
N GLU A 172 -3.10 -8.05 -7.48
CA GLU A 172 -2.89 -8.42 -6.08
C GLU A 172 -2.38 -9.86 -5.87
N VAL A 173 -1.42 -10.30 -6.69
CA VAL A 173 -0.81 -11.63 -6.52
C VAL A 173 -0.23 -11.78 -5.10
N GLY A 174 0.30 -10.68 -4.57
CA GLY A 174 0.65 -10.48 -3.16
C GLY A 174 1.87 -11.24 -2.65
N TRP A 175 2.47 -12.11 -3.46
CA TRP A 175 3.73 -12.83 -3.22
C TRP A 175 3.95 -13.30 -1.77
N TRP A 176 2.86 -13.77 -1.17
CA TRP A 176 2.71 -14.18 0.23
C TRP A 176 3.74 -15.25 0.61
N ASN A 177 4.91 -14.84 1.08
CA ASN A 177 6.13 -15.67 1.08
C ASN A 177 5.98 -17.03 1.77
N GLY A 178 5.40 -17.08 2.97
CA GLY A 178 5.14 -18.32 3.71
C GLY A 178 4.14 -19.22 2.99
N ALA A 179 3.02 -18.66 2.50
CA ALA A 179 2.01 -19.40 1.76
C ALA A 179 2.58 -19.97 0.44
N LEU A 180 3.38 -19.18 -0.27
CA LEU A 180 4.05 -19.57 -1.52
C LEU A 180 5.04 -20.72 -1.28
N PHE A 181 5.85 -20.63 -0.22
CA PHE A 181 6.76 -21.69 0.18
C PHE A 181 6.00 -22.98 0.55
N ASN A 182 4.98 -22.85 1.42
CA ASN A 182 4.17 -23.97 1.89
C ASN A 182 3.42 -24.67 0.75
N TYR A 183 2.87 -23.90 -0.20
CA TYR A 183 2.14 -24.42 -1.35
C TYR A 183 3.03 -25.36 -2.18
N PHE A 184 4.24 -24.92 -2.54
CA PHE A 184 5.14 -25.73 -3.36
C PHE A 184 5.89 -26.81 -2.57
N MET A 185 6.09 -26.62 -1.26
CA MET A 185 6.61 -27.68 -0.39
C MET A 185 5.67 -28.89 -0.35
N ARG A 186 4.35 -28.68 -0.35
CA ARG A 186 3.34 -29.74 -0.34
C ARG A 186 3.15 -30.47 -1.68
N ALA A 187 3.60 -29.88 -2.78
CA ALA A 187 3.37 -30.44 -4.10
C ALA A 187 4.01 -31.85 -4.25
N PRO A 188 3.55 -32.67 -5.21
CA PRO A 188 4.19 -33.95 -5.50
C PRO A 188 5.60 -33.76 -6.09
N ALA A 189 6.47 -34.76 -5.96
CA ALA A 189 7.82 -34.75 -6.54
C ALA A 189 7.85 -34.48 -8.06
N ALA A 190 6.74 -34.81 -8.76
CA ALA A 190 6.58 -34.59 -10.18
C ALA A 190 6.55 -33.10 -10.55
N ASN A 191 6.09 -32.22 -9.65
CA ASN A 191 5.98 -30.77 -9.87
C ASN A 191 7.38 -30.13 -10.04
N HIS A 192 7.58 -29.40 -11.13
CA HIS A 192 8.86 -28.79 -11.47
C HIS A 192 9.25 -27.70 -10.47
N THR A 193 8.25 -26.96 -10.00
CA THR A 193 8.43 -25.89 -9.01
C THR A 193 8.91 -26.44 -7.67
N LYS A 194 8.38 -27.59 -7.20
CA LYS A 194 8.91 -28.27 -6.01
C LYS A 194 10.36 -28.71 -6.20
N ARG A 195 10.71 -29.31 -7.34
CA ARG A 195 12.11 -29.68 -7.64
C ARG A 195 13.02 -28.46 -7.57
N ARG A 196 12.58 -27.33 -8.12
CA ARG A 196 13.33 -26.06 -8.06
C ARG A 196 13.47 -25.55 -6.63
N LEU A 197 12.44 -25.64 -5.80
CA LEU A 197 12.48 -25.29 -4.38
C LEU A 197 13.48 -26.15 -3.61
N ILE A 198 13.43 -27.48 -3.78
CA ILE A 198 14.40 -28.38 -3.11
C ILE A 198 15.83 -28.10 -3.57
N ALA A 199 16.04 -27.84 -4.87
CA ALA A 199 17.36 -27.45 -5.37
C ALA A 199 17.88 -26.15 -4.72
N LEU A 200 17.01 -25.15 -4.51
CA LEU A 200 17.37 -23.92 -3.80
C LEU A 200 17.72 -24.19 -2.33
N LEU A 201 16.99 -25.09 -1.65
CA LEU A 201 17.29 -25.45 -0.27
C LEU A 201 18.62 -26.17 -0.15
N ARG A 202 18.90 -27.14 -1.04
CA ARG A 202 20.21 -27.78 -1.14
C ARG A 202 21.32 -26.74 -1.32
N GLU A 203 21.15 -25.80 -2.23
CA GLU A 203 22.13 -24.72 -2.44
C GLU A 203 22.30 -23.83 -1.20
N HIS A 204 21.21 -23.39 -0.58
CA HIS A 204 21.23 -22.50 0.59
C HIS A 204 21.94 -23.14 1.80
N TYR A 205 21.74 -24.44 2.00
CA TYR A 205 22.30 -25.18 3.12
C TYR A 205 23.63 -25.89 2.80
N GLY A 206 24.12 -25.82 1.55
CA GLY A 206 25.34 -26.49 1.12
C GLY A 206 25.20 -28.01 1.06
N ASP A 207 24.00 -28.49 0.70
CA ASP A 207 23.57 -29.90 0.68
C ASP A 207 23.65 -30.61 2.04
N ASP A 208 23.76 -29.84 3.14
CA ASP A 208 23.83 -30.32 4.51
C ASP A 208 22.42 -30.36 5.15
N TRP A 209 21.92 -31.57 5.37
CA TRP A 209 20.62 -31.80 6.01
C TRP A 209 20.57 -31.32 7.46
N THR A 210 21.67 -31.43 8.21
CA THR A 210 21.71 -31.00 9.62
C THR A 210 21.51 -29.50 9.73
N ARG A 211 22.10 -28.72 8.81
CA ARG A 211 21.88 -27.26 8.76
C ARG A 211 20.44 -26.91 8.41
N PHE A 212 19.82 -27.61 7.46
CA PHE A 212 18.39 -27.43 7.17
C PHE A 212 17.52 -27.77 8.39
N ALA A 213 17.78 -28.90 9.04
CA ALA A 213 17.01 -29.36 10.20
C ALA A 213 17.17 -28.47 11.45
N ALA A 214 18.22 -27.64 11.51
CA ALA A 214 18.39 -26.61 12.55
C ALA A 214 17.43 -25.42 12.37
N ASP A 215 17.07 -25.11 11.13
CA ASP A 215 16.15 -24.01 10.80
C ASP A 215 14.70 -24.46 10.60
N PHE A 216 14.49 -25.72 10.23
CA PHE A 216 13.18 -26.27 9.89
C PHE A 216 12.83 -27.55 10.67
N VAL A 217 11.57 -27.67 11.06
CA VAL A 217 10.92 -28.93 11.41
C VAL A 217 10.50 -29.61 10.12
N ALA A 218 11.22 -30.65 9.73
CA ALA A 218 10.90 -31.47 8.57
C ALA A 218 9.71 -32.40 8.85
N PRO A 219 9.03 -32.91 7.80
CA PRO A 219 8.08 -34.02 7.95
C PRO A 219 8.72 -35.22 8.64
N ALA A 220 7.94 -35.97 9.43
CA ALA A 220 8.44 -37.10 10.23
C ALA A 220 9.17 -38.19 9.41
N ASN A 221 8.81 -38.34 8.13
CA ASN A 221 9.40 -39.31 7.20
C ASN A 221 10.53 -38.73 6.32
N ALA A 222 11.01 -37.52 6.60
CA ALA A 222 12.10 -36.90 5.86
C ALA A 222 13.36 -36.79 6.72
N ALA A 223 14.45 -37.42 6.28
CA ALA A 223 15.77 -37.33 6.89
C ALA A 223 16.87 -36.88 5.91
N SER A 224 16.46 -36.44 4.72
CA SER A 224 17.32 -35.94 3.65
C SER A 224 16.52 -35.05 2.68
N PHE A 225 17.21 -34.27 1.84
CA PHE A 225 16.55 -33.48 0.80
C PHE A 225 15.83 -34.35 -0.24
N ASP A 226 16.27 -35.59 -0.48
CA ASP A 226 15.59 -36.52 -1.38
C ASP A 226 14.30 -37.06 -0.78
N ASP A 227 14.26 -37.28 0.54
CA ASP A 227 13.00 -37.61 1.22
C ASP A 227 12.05 -36.41 1.21
N LEU A 228 12.57 -35.21 1.45
CA LEU A 228 11.77 -33.98 1.39
C LEU A 228 11.18 -33.76 -0.01
N LEU A 229 11.94 -34.01 -1.08
CA LEU A 229 11.42 -34.00 -2.45
C LEU A 229 10.31 -35.03 -2.67
N ARG A 230 10.47 -36.25 -2.13
CA ARG A 230 9.48 -37.33 -2.26
C ARG A 230 8.24 -37.17 -1.37
N SER A 231 8.30 -36.33 -0.34
CA SER A 231 7.14 -36.04 0.49
C SER A 231 6.01 -35.41 -0.35
N GLU A 232 4.75 -35.63 0.04
CA GLU A 232 3.59 -35.01 -0.62
C GLU A 232 2.58 -34.62 0.46
N GLY A 233 1.93 -33.47 0.29
CA GLY A 233 1.00 -32.91 1.27
C GLY A 233 1.63 -32.44 2.59
N ALA A 234 2.94 -32.59 2.76
CA ALA A 234 3.66 -32.26 3.98
C ALA A 234 4.32 -30.86 3.93
N LEU A 235 4.56 -30.29 5.12
CA LEU A 235 5.23 -29.00 5.29
C LEU A 235 6.64 -29.17 5.83
N ALA A 236 7.49 -28.17 5.57
CA ALA A 236 8.69 -27.91 6.36
C ALA A 236 8.47 -26.58 7.08
N GLN A 237 8.31 -26.61 8.40
CA GLN A 237 7.95 -25.44 9.18
C GLN A 237 9.18 -24.81 9.83
N LEU A 238 9.23 -23.49 9.93
CA LEU A 238 10.31 -22.78 10.60
C LEU A 238 10.39 -23.19 12.08
N ARG A 239 11.61 -23.41 12.58
CA ARG A 239 11.86 -23.52 14.02
C ARG A 239 11.95 -22.13 14.65
N PRO A 240 11.29 -21.90 15.80
CA PRO A 240 11.51 -20.69 16.57
C PRO A 240 13.00 -20.50 16.92
N GLY A 241 13.49 -19.28 16.86
CA GLY A 241 14.91 -18.93 17.03
C GLY A 241 15.80 -19.14 15.80
N GLY A 242 15.33 -19.87 14.77
CA GLY A 242 16.08 -20.15 13.55
C GLY A 242 16.17 -18.97 12.57
N THR A 243 16.88 -19.20 11.46
CA THR A 243 17.11 -18.25 10.36
C THR A 243 16.49 -18.69 9.02
N GLY A 244 15.74 -19.80 9.02
CA GLY A 244 15.13 -20.39 7.82
C GLY A 244 14.21 -19.46 7.02
N ILE A 245 13.70 -18.39 7.64
CA ILE A 245 12.93 -17.35 6.94
C ILE A 245 13.72 -16.73 5.78
N GLN A 246 15.05 -16.70 5.84
CA GLN A 246 15.89 -16.20 4.75
C GLN A 246 15.84 -17.13 3.52
N ALA A 247 15.72 -18.44 3.70
CA ALA A 247 15.50 -19.38 2.61
C ALA A 247 14.11 -19.20 1.97
N VAL A 248 13.08 -18.94 2.78
CA VAL A 248 11.71 -18.62 2.33
C VAL A 248 11.70 -17.33 1.49
N ARG A 249 12.36 -16.26 1.96
CA ARG A 249 12.49 -14.99 1.21
C ARG A 249 13.25 -15.18 -0.10
N ARG A 250 14.34 -15.96 -0.08
CA ARG A 250 15.10 -16.29 -1.29
C ARG A 250 14.24 -17.05 -2.30
N TRP A 251 13.39 -17.96 -1.84
CA TRP A 251 12.44 -18.67 -2.69
C TRP A 251 11.44 -17.72 -3.37
N THR A 252 10.86 -16.77 -2.62
CA THR A 252 9.99 -15.72 -3.20
C THR A 252 10.70 -14.97 -4.33
N GLY A 253 11.98 -14.63 -4.15
CA GLY A 253 12.79 -13.99 -5.19
C GLY A 253 12.97 -14.80 -6.46
N VAL A 254 13.10 -16.13 -6.34
CA VAL A 254 13.23 -17.03 -7.50
C VAL A 254 11.92 -17.10 -8.30
N VAL A 255 10.78 -17.21 -7.62
CA VAL A 255 9.48 -17.28 -8.28
C VAL A 255 9.10 -15.95 -8.93
N THR A 256 9.25 -14.84 -8.20
CA THR A 256 8.92 -13.49 -8.68
C THR A 256 9.77 -13.08 -9.88
N GLU A 257 11.08 -13.34 -9.86
CA GLU A 257 11.95 -13.08 -11.01
C GLU A 257 11.52 -13.86 -12.24
N HIS A 258 11.14 -15.14 -12.06
CA HIS A 258 10.65 -15.95 -13.17
C HIS A 258 9.34 -15.40 -13.76
N TYR A 259 8.40 -15.01 -12.89
CA TYR A 259 7.14 -14.40 -13.30
C TYR A 259 7.33 -13.11 -14.09
N TYR A 260 8.02 -12.13 -13.51
CA TYR A 260 8.13 -10.80 -14.11
C TYR A 260 8.90 -10.82 -15.42
N ARG A 261 9.93 -11.68 -15.53
CA ARG A 261 10.63 -11.91 -16.80
C ARG A 261 9.68 -12.45 -17.87
N LEU A 262 8.88 -13.46 -17.55
CA LEU A 262 7.92 -14.05 -18.51
C LEU A 262 6.84 -13.06 -18.93
N VAL A 263 6.29 -12.30 -17.99
CA VAL A 263 5.32 -11.23 -18.28
C VAL A 263 5.92 -10.21 -19.25
N ARG A 264 7.13 -9.71 -18.96
CA ARG A 264 7.82 -8.73 -19.81
C ARG A 264 8.06 -9.29 -21.21
N GLN A 265 8.60 -10.51 -21.30
CA GLN A 265 8.89 -11.17 -22.57
C GLN A 265 7.63 -11.38 -23.40
N ALA A 266 6.56 -11.92 -22.80
CA ALA A 266 5.30 -12.18 -23.49
C ALA A 266 4.65 -10.88 -24.00
N LEU A 267 4.50 -9.88 -23.13
CA LEU A 267 3.86 -8.62 -23.50
C LEU A 267 4.66 -7.83 -24.55
N LYS A 268 5.99 -7.73 -24.41
CA LYS A 268 6.80 -7.00 -25.39
C LYS A 268 6.98 -7.72 -26.72
N SER A 269 6.78 -9.03 -26.76
CA SER A 269 6.75 -9.77 -28.03
C SER A 269 5.50 -9.47 -28.85
N VAL A 270 4.36 -9.28 -28.20
CA VAL A 270 3.07 -9.08 -28.87
C VAL A 270 2.69 -7.61 -29.03
N ASP A 271 3.20 -6.75 -28.15
CA ASP A 271 2.98 -5.31 -28.16
C ASP A 271 4.20 -4.53 -27.60
N PRO A 272 5.19 -4.21 -28.45
CA PRO A 272 6.41 -3.54 -28.01
C PRO A 272 6.19 -2.08 -27.58
N GLU A 273 5.06 -1.47 -27.95
CA GLU A 273 4.75 -0.06 -27.69
C GLU A 273 4.08 0.18 -26.33
N ALA A 274 3.34 -0.80 -25.81
CA ALA A 274 2.64 -0.70 -24.54
C ALA A 274 3.57 -0.62 -23.33
N LEU A 275 3.22 0.19 -22.33
CA LEU A 275 3.88 0.13 -21.01
C LEU A 275 3.48 -1.15 -20.26
N VAL A 276 4.43 -1.73 -19.52
CA VAL A 276 4.19 -2.88 -18.63
C VAL A 276 4.18 -2.40 -17.19
N PHE A 277 3.04 -2.56 -16.50
CA PHE A 277 2.83 -2.17 -15.10
C PHE A 277 2.84 -3.35 -14.11
N ALA A 278 2.71 -4.58 -14.64
CA ALA A 278 2.62 -5.84 -13.92
C ALA A 278 1.40 -5.99 -12.99
N ASP A 279 1.57 -6.61 -11.82
CA ASP A 279 0.54 -7.37 -11.09
C ASP A 279 -0.23 -6.59 -10.02
N ARG A 280 -0.16 -5.24 -10.06
CA ARG A 280 -0.86 -4.34 -9.12
C ARG A 280 -0.66 -4.78 -7.68
N LEU A 281 0.50 -4.44 -7.12
CA LEU A 281 0.85 -4.79 -5.73
C LEU A 281 -0.33 -4.47 -4.81
N PRO A 282 -0.70 -5.35 -3.87
CA PRO A 282 -1.79 -5.07 -2.94
C PRO A 282 -1.42 -3.92 -1.99
N ILE A 283 -2.20 -3.73 -0.93
CA ILE A 283 -1.95 -2.79 0.18
C ILE A 283 -0.68 -3.10 1.01
N TYR A 284 0.25 -3.87 0.44
CA TYR A 284 1.53 -4.37 0.93
C TYR A 284 2.38 -4.79 -0.26
N TYR A 285 3.69 -4.84 -0.05
CA TYR A 285 4.58 -5.52 -0.96
C TYR A 285 5.72 -6.25 -0.23
N ASP A 286 6.11 -7.41 -0.77
CA ASP A 286 7.36 -8.06 -0.40
C ASP A 286 8.52 -7.33 -1.11
N PRO A 287 9.52 -6.80 -0.38
CA PRO A 287 10.64 -6.09 -0.99
C PRO A 287 11.40 -6.90 -2.03
N VAL A 288 11.50 -8.23 -1.86
CA VAL A 288 12.17 -9.13 -2.79
C VAL A 288 11.40 -9.16 -4.12
N ALA A 289 10.07 -9.22 -4.06
CA ALA A 289 9.22 -9.18 -5.24
C ALA A 289 9.35 -7.85 -6.00
N VAL A 290 9.38 -6.71 -5.29
CA VAL A 290 9.54 -5.39 -5.91
C VAL A 290 10.91 -5.25 -6.60
N ARG A 291 11.99 -5.74 -5.97
CA ARG A 291 13.32 -5.72 -6.63
C ARG A 291 13.34 -6.54 -7.91
N ALA A 292 12.66 -7.70 -7.93
CA ALA A 292 12.50 -8.50 -9.15
C ALA A 292 11.66 -7.74 -10.19
N MET A 293 10.48 -7.25 -9.79
CA MET A 293 9.56 -6.47 -10.64
C MET A 293 10.28 -5.32 -11.34
N ALA A 294 11.05 -4.52 -10.61
CA ALA A 294 11.69 -3.30 -11.09
C ALA A 294 12.61 -3.53 -12.31
N ARG A 295 13.14 -4.73 -12.51
CA ARG A 295 13.97 -5.05 -13.69
C ARG A 295 13.16 -5.25 -14.97
N HIS A 296 11.87 -5.52 -14.85
CA HIS A 296 11.04 -6.04 -15.93
C HIS A 296 9.86 -5.13 -16.30
N VAL A 297 9.48 -4.20 -15.40
CA VAL A 297 8.37 -3.27 -15.63
C VAL A 297 8.83 -1.90 -16.11
N ASP A 298 7.97 -1.18 -16.82
CA ASP A 298 8.22 0.22 -17.19
C ASP A 298 7.85 1.16 -16.03
N ALA A 299 6.81 0.83 -15.26
CA ALA A 299 6.44 1.47 -13.99
C ALA A 299 5.81 0.46 -13.02
N ILE A 300 5.78 0.79 -11.73
CA ILE A 300 5.16 -0.03 -10.70
C ILE A 300 3.68 0.32 -10.61
N ALA A 301 2.79 -0.67 -10.68
CA ALA A 301 1.40 -0.52 -10.27
C ALA A 301 1.19 -1.01 -8.83
N THR A 302 0.44 -0.24 -8.04
CA THR A 302 0.08 -0.62 -6.67
C THR A 302 -1.32 -0.14 -6.32
N ASN A 303 -2.08 -0.99 -5.66
CA ASN A 303 -3.29 -0.64 -4.94
C ASN A 303 -2.89 -0.05 -3.58
N TYR A 304 -3.67 0.89 -3.06
CA TYR A 304 -3.36 1.58 -1.81
C TYR A 304 -4.61 1.88 -0.99
N ASN A 305 -4.65 1.36 0.24
CA ASN A 305 -5.67 1.71 1.23
C ASN A 305 -5.17 2.91 2.04
N VAL A 306 -5.89 4.03 1.95
CA VAL A 306 -5.54 5.28 2.64
C VAL A 306 -5.44 5.04 4.15
N ASP A 307 -4.49 5.69 4.82
CA ASP A 307 -4.10 5.26 6.15
C ASP A 307 -5.00 5.75 7.27
N SER A 308 -5.65 6.89 7.06
CA SER A 308 -6.48 7.55 8.06
C SER A 308 -7.56 8.42 7.37
N PRO A 309 -8.69 8.71 8.04
CA PRO A 309 -9.79 9.48 7.47
C PRO A 309 -9.42 10.86 6.93
N ASP A 310 -8.31 11.43 7.41
CA ASP A 310 -7.74 12.72 7.00
C ASP A 310 -7.01 12.67 5.63
N GLY A 311 -7.10 11.56 4.92
CA GLY A 311 -6.42 11.35 3.63
C GLY A 311 -4.93 11.07 3.76
N TRP A 312 -4.43 10.73 4.95
CA TRP A 312 -3.01 10.47 5.19
C TRP A 312 -2.48 9.30 4.36
N LEU A 313 -1.29 9.50 3.81
CA LEU A 313 -0.50 8.49 3.11
C LEU A 313 0.79 8.28 3.89
N ALA A 314 0.98 7.10 4.46
CA ALA A 314 2.15 6.74 5.23
C ALA A 314 3.44 6.81 4.39
N PRO A 315 4.37 7.76 4.66
CA PRO A 315 5.57 7.93 3.85
C PRO A 315 6.41 6.68 3.62
N TYR A 316 6.54 5.78 4.62
CA TYR A 316 7.37 4.57 4.49
C TYR A 316 7.04 3.73 3.25
N PHE A 317 5.77 3.67 2.85
CA PHE A 317 5.32 2.84 1.74
C PHE A 317 5.93 3.31 0.41
N PHE A 318 5.78 4.61 0.10
CA PHE A 318 6.29 5.19 -1.15
C PHE A 318 7.79 5.45 -1.12
N ASP A 319 8.35 5.82 0.04
CA ASP A 319 9.79 5.94 0.20
C ASP A 319 10.48 4.56 0.08
N GLY A 320 9.83 3.49 0.54
CA GLY A 320 10.29 2.11 0.35
C GLY A 320 10.29 1.70 -1.12
N LEU A 321 9.20 1.96 -1.87
CA LEU A 321 9.17 1.71 -3.32
C LEU A 321 10.28 2.49 -4.05
N ARG A 322 10.49 3.76 -3.68
CA ARG A 322 11.57 4.59 -4.23
C ARG A 322 12.96 4.01 -3.92
N GLN A 323 13.19 3.47 -2.73
CA GLN A 323 14.47 2.84 -2.38
C GLN A 323 14.69 1.51 -3.11
N LEU A 324 13.64 0.72 -3.31
CA LEU A 324 13.72 -0.58 -4.00
C LEU A 324 13.83 -0.43 -5.52
N ALA A 325 13.24 0.63 -6.08
CA ALA A 325 13.12 0.86 -7.52
C ALA A 325 13.26 2.36 -7.87
N PRO A 326 14.44 2.98 -7.67
CA PRO A 326 14.62 4.44 -7.73
C PRO A 326 14.26 5.08 -9.08
N ASP A 327 14.40 4.32 -10.17
CA ASP A 327 14.14 4.81 -11.52
C ASP A 327 12.68 4.62 -11.97
N LYS A 328 11.85 3.94 -11.16
CA LYS A 328 10.47 3.61 -11.55
C LYS A 328 9.50 4.68 -11.05
N ALA A 329 8.58 5.04 -11.94
CA ALA A 329 7.37 5.73 -11.55
C ALA A 329 6.38 4.73 -10.93
N VAL A 330 5.38 5.27 -10.23
CA VAL A 330 4.32 4.52 -9.56
C VAL A 330 2.97 4.96 -10.13
N LEU A 331 2.09 4.01 -10.44
CA LEU A 331 0.70 4.25 -10.74
C LEU A 331 -0.14 3.68 -9.59
N ILE A 332 -0.94 4.52 -8.93
CA ILE A 332 -1.91 4.05 -7.94
C ILE A 332 -3.11 3.51 -8.69
N THR A 333 -3.30 2.20 -8.63
CA THR A 333 -4.25 1.48 -9.49
C THR A 333 -5.60 1.20 -8.84
N GLU A 334 -5.65 1.25 -7.52
CA GLU A 334 -6.87 1.30 -6.72
C GLU A 334 -6.63 2.14 -5.48
N TRP A 335 -7.59 3.00 -5.17
CA TRP A 335 -7.75 3.64 -3.87
C TRP A 335 -9.22 4.04 -3.73
N PHE A 336 -9.70 4.17 -2.50
CA PHE A 336 -11.12 4.37 -2.21
C PHE A 336 -11.35 4.98 -0.84
N PHE A 337 -12.58 5.44 -0.66
CA PHE A 337 -13.21 5.64 0.64
C PHE A 337 -14.62 5.06 0.58
N ALA A 338 -15.04 4.39 1.65
CA ALA A 338 -16.42 3.99 1.93
C ALA A 338 -16.99 4.81 3.08
N ALA A 339 -18.32 4.83 3.24
CA ALA A 339 -19.00 5.47 4.36
C ALA A 339 -20.17 4.62 4.88
N HIS A 340 -20.32 4.51 6.19
CA HIS A 340 -21.46 3.83 6.81
C HIS A 340 -22.79 4.52 6.46
N GLU A 341 -22.78 5.84 6.32
CA GLU A 341 -23.85 6.59 5.67
C GLU A 341 -23.87 6.27 4.17
N ASN A 342 -24.65 5.27 3.75
CA ASN A 342 -24.83 4.94 2.33
C ASN A 342 -26.27 4.56 1.99
N ARG A 343 -26.63 4.75 0.72
CA ARG A 343 -27.99 4.54 0.20
C ARG A 343 -28.17 3.25 -0.60
N SER A 344 -27.08 2.52 -0.86
CA SER A 344 -27.10 1.20 -1.48
C SER A 344 -27.36 0.07 -0.47
N GLY A 345 -27.23 0.35 0.83
CA GLY A 345 -27.46 -0.60 1.91
C GLY A 345 -26.30 -1.57 2.12
N ASN A 346 -25.10 -1.21 1.66
CA ASN A 346 -23.88 -1.97 1.89
C ASN A 346 -23.46 -1.86 3.36
N VAL A 347 -22.96 -2.95 3.94
CA VAL A 347 -22.49 -2.92 5.33
C VAL A 347 -21.04 -2.42 5.48
N ASN A 348 -20.31 -2.27 4.38
CA ASN A 348 -18.88 -1.96 4.31
C ASN A 348 -18.06 -2.96 5.15
N ASN A 349 -18.14 -4.24 4.78
CA ASN A 349 -17.57 -5.31 5.58
C ASN A 349 -16.06 -5.44 5.42
N GLY A 350 -15.31 -5.04 6.44
CA GLY A 350 -13.90 -5.39 6.56
C GLY A 350 -13.05 -4.24 7.09
N HIS A 351 -11.87 -4.08 6.48
CA HIS A 351 -10.76 -3.29 6.99
C HIS A 351 -10.37 -2.12 6.08
N LEU A 352 -11.07 -1.99 4.95
CA LEU A 352 -10.81 -0.97 3.96
C LEU A 352 -11.30 0.39 4.47
N MET A 353 -10.66 1.48 4.03
CA MET A 353 -10.94 2.84 4.49
C MET A 353 -12.44 3.15 4.46
N THR A 354 -13.03 3.18 5.65
CA THR A 354 -14.46 3.38 5.88
C THR A 354 -14.62 4.44 6.96
N VAL A 355 -15.35 5.50 6.63
CA VAL A 355 -15.67 6.59 7.56
C VAL A 355 -17.16 6.54 7.92
N ASN A 356 -17.60 7.39 8.85
CA ASN A 356 -18.98 7.35 9.31
C ASN A 356 -19.94 8.02 8.32
N SER A 357 -19.55 9.17 7.77
CA SER A 357 -20.44 10.01 6.95
C SER A 357 -19.97 10.21 5.51
N GLN A 358 -20.90 10.59 4.63
CA GLN A 358 -20.58 10.98 3.26
C GLN A 358 -19.77 12.27 3.18
N VAL A 359 -19.87 13.14 4.20
CA VAL A 359 -19.07 14.38 4.31
C VAL A 359 -17.61 14.03 4.59
N GLU A 360 -17.35 13.16 5.57
CA GLU A 360 -16.00 12.64 5.84
C GLU A 360 -15.42 11.94 4.62
N ARG A 361 -16.24 11.15 3.90
CA ARG A 361 -15.82 10.42 2.69
C ARG A 361 -15.34 11.39 1.61
N ALA A 362 -16.07 12.47 1.40
CA ALA A 362 -15.74 13.50 0.41
C ALA A 362 -14.47 14.27 0.81
N ALA A 363 -14.35 14.67 2.09
CA ALA A 363 -13.20 15.42 2.60
C ALA A 363 -11.91 14.58 2.53
N GLY A 364 -11.94 13.35 3.06
CA GLY A 364 -10.81 12.43 3.06
C GLY A 364 -10.36 12.06 1.65
N ALA A 365 -11.30 11.77 0.74
CA ALA A 365 -10.97 11.44 -0.65
C ALA A 365 -10.34 12.62 -1.42
N ALA A 366 -10.86 13.83 -1.22
CA ALA A 366 -10.28 15.03 -1.83
C ALA A 366 -8.88 15.33 -1.27
N GLN A 367 -8.66 15.16 0.03
CA GLN A 367 -7.31 15.32 0.59
C GLN A 367 -6.35 14.23 0.07
N ALA A 368 -6.76 12.96 0.08
CA ALA A 368 -5.92 11.86 -0.40
C ALA A 368 -5.48 12.11 -1.85
N THR A 369 -6.39 12.60 -2.72
CA THR A 369 -6.07 13.00 -4.10
C THR A 369 -4.92 14.02 -4.15
N ARG A 370 -4.97 15.07 -3.31
CA ARG A 370 -3.91 16.08 -3.21
C ARG A 370 -2.61 15.50 -2.67
N ASN A 371 -2.70 14.61 -1.69
CA ASN A 371 -1.54 13.96 -1.08
C ASN A 371 -0.84 13.02 -2.07
N PHE A 372 -1.58 12.27 -2.90
CA PHE A 372 -1.02 11.47 -3.98
C PHE A 372 -0.35 12.34 -5.04
N ALA A 373 -1.02 13.41 -5.48
CA ALA A 373 -0.45 14.36 -6.44
C ALA A 373 0.86 15.00 -5.92
N ALA A 374 1.01 15.16 -4.61
CA ALA A 374 2.22 15.69 -3.98
C ALA A 374 3.41 14.70 -3.95
N GLN A 375 3.22 13.43 -4.34
CA GLN A 375 4.31 12.46 -4.46
C GLN A 375 4.96 12.56 -5.85
N PRO A 376 6.28 12.82 -5.95
CA PRO A 376 6.93 13.10 -7.23
C PRO A 376 7.08 11.88 -8.14
N ASP A 377 6.95 10.65 -7.63
CA ASP A 377 7.09 9.44 -8.45
C ASP A 377 5.74 8.90 -8.92
N ILE A 378 4.62 9.43 -8.43
CA ILE A 378 3.28 8.98 -8.81
C ILE A 378 2.89 9.63 -10.14
N VAL A 379 2.52 8.83 -11.14
CA VAL A 379 2.09 9.30 -12.47
C VAL A 379 0.57 9.20 -12.71
N GLY A 380 -0.16 8.68 -11.73
CA GLY A 380 -1.61 8.54 -11.79
C GLY A 380 -2.23 7.95 -10.54
N LEU A 381 -3.55 8.11 -10.42
CA LEU A 381 -4.40 7.58 -9.36
C LEU A 381 -5.75 7.14 -9.92
N HIS A 382 -6.11 5.87 -9.70
CA HIS A 382 -7.34 5.26 -10.19
C HIS A 382 -8.28 4.94 -9.04
N TRP A 383 -9.43 5.61 -9.00
CA TRP A 383 -10.49 5.35 -8.02
C TRP A 383 -11.08 3.96 -8.24
N PHE A 384 -11.23 3.18 -7.17
CA PHE A 384 -11.98 1.94 -7.19
C PHE A 384 -13.28 2.17 -6.41
N GLN A 385 -14.44 2.29 -7.05
CA GLN A 385 -14.75 2.08 -8.47
C GLN A 385 -15.94 2.93 -8.93
N TRP A 386 -16.41 2.73 -10.18
CA TRP A 386 -17.52 3.50 -10.73
C TRP A 386 -18.81 3.44 -9.90
N HIS A 387 -19.29 2.24 -9.59
CA HIS A 387 -20.55 2.01 -8.89
C HIS A 387 -20.36 1.22 -7.58
N ASP A 388 -21.32 1.35 -6.66
CA ASP A 388 -21.33 0.56 -5.42
C ASP A 388 -21.42 -0.95 -5.70
N HIS A 389 -20.98 -1.77 -4.73
CA HIS A 389 -21.27 -3.20 -4.75
C HIS A 389 -22.77 -3.46 -4.66
N PRO A 390 -23.23 -4.63 -5.16
CA PRO A 390 -24.62 -5.04 -5.00
C PRO A 390 -25.04 -5.03 -3.52
N LYS A 391 -26.31 -4.75 -3.26
CA LYS A 391 -26.88 -4.82 -1.90
C LYS A 391 -26.75 -6.25 -1.37
N GLY A 392 -26.06 -6.40 -0.23
CA GLY A 392 -25.75 -7.71 0.36
C GLY A 392 -24.45 -8.35 -0.14
N GLY A 393 -23.67 -7.61 -0.94
CA GLY A 393 -22.32 -7.97 -1.34
C GLY A 393 -22.20 -8.72 -2.67
N ARG A 394 -20.94 -8.78 -3.14
CA ARG A 394 -20.48 -9.57 -4.28
C ARG A 394 -20.38 -11.06 -3.91
N SER A 395 -20.16 -11.90 -4.91
CA SER A 395 -20.05 -13.37 -4.72
C SER A 395 -18.84 -13.82 -3.91
N ASP A 396 -17.79 -13.01 -3.84
CA ASP A 396 -16.62 -13.23 -2.99
C ASP A 396 -16.83 -12.67 -1.56
N GLY A 397 -17.98 -12.06 -1.30
CA GLY A 397 -18.40 -11.60 0.01
C GLY A 397 -18.19 -10.11 0.26
N GLU A 398 -17.51 -9.36 -0.61
CA GLU A 398 -17.31 -7.92 -0.40
C GLU A 398 -18.60 -7.11 -0.58
N ASP A 399 -18.89 -6.21 0.35
CA ASP A 399 -20.13 -5.44 0.42
C ASP A 399 -19.81 -3.98 0.79
N TYR A 400 -19.43 -3.17 -0.18
CA TYR A 400 -18.92 -1.80 0.02
C TYR A 400 -19.61 -0.75 -0.86
N ASN A 401 -19.78 0.46 -0.32
CA ASN A 401 -20.26 1.64 -1.06
C ASN A 401 -19.12 2.45 -1.72
N PHE A 402 -18.24 1.79 -2.47
CA PHE A 402 -17.10 2.45 -3.11
C PHE A 402 -17.46 3.36 -4.28
N GLY A 403 -18.68 3.30 -4.81
CA GLY A 403 -19.06 3.94 -6.06
C GLY A 403 -18.95 5.46 -6.05
N LEU A 404 -18.61 6.03 -7.21
CA LEU A 404 -18.89 7.44 -7.52
C LEU A 404 -20.41 7.64 -7.71
N VAL A 405 -21.08 6.60 -8.21
CA VAL A 405 -22.54 6.47 -8.24
C VAL A 405 -22.99 5.31 -7.38
N ASP A 406 -24.24 5.37 -6.90
CA ASP A 406 -24.84 4.25 -6.19
C ASP A 406 -25.34 3.15 -7.15
N SER A 407 -25.98 2.12 -6.60
CA SER A 407 -26.60 1.04 -7.36
C SER A 407 -27.75 1.49 -8.30
N TRP A 408 -28.22 2.73 -8.17
CA TRP A 408 -29.29 3.35 -8.98
C TRP A 408 -28.78 4.40 -9.98
N ASP A 409 -27.46 4.43 -10.25
CA ASP A 409 -26.80 5.42 -11.12
C ASP A 409 -26.92 6.88 -10.65
N VAL A 410 -27.24 7.08 -9.37
CA VAL A 410 -27.30 8.41 -8.78
C VAL A 410 -25.89 8.77 -8.27
N PRO A 411 -25.31 9.92 -8.67
CA PRO A 411 -24.01 10.36 -8.16
C PRO A 411 -24.04 10.70 -6.67
N TYR A 412 -22.98 10.36 -5.96
CA TYR A 412 -22.72 10.90 -4.62
C TYR A 412 -22.23 12.34 -4.73
N ALA A 413 -23.18 13.29 -4.83
CA ALA A 413 -22.92 14.69 -5.23
C ALA A 413 -21.76 15.36 -4.47
N GLY A 414 -21.71 15.22 -3.14
CA GLY A 414 -20.63 15.78 -2.32
C GLY A 414 -19.25 15.16 -2.62
N LEU A 415 -19.19 13.84 -2.82
CA LEU A 415 -17.96 13.14 -3.19
C LEU A 415 -17.46 13.57 -4.56
N VAL A 416 -18.32 13.54 -5.58
CA VAL A 416 -17.91 13.87 -6.96
C VAL A 416 -17.52 15.34 -7.11
N GLU A 417 -18.17 16.26 -6.39
CA GLU A 417 -17.77 17.68 -6.41
C GLU A 417 -16.44 17.90 -5.68
N ALA A 418 -16.22 17.25 -4.53
CA ALA A 418 -14.94 17.34 -3.82
C ALA A 418 -13.78 16.74 -4.63
N LEU A 419 -13.98 15.59 -5.26
CA LEU A 419 -13.01 14.98 -6.17
C LEU A 419 -12.77 15.86 -7.40
N LYS A 420 -13.80 16.44 -7.99
CA LYS A 420 -13.66 17.36 -9.13
C LYS A 420 -12.78 18.56 -8.82
N GLN A 421 -12.92 19.14 -7.63
CA GLN A 421 -12.05 20.24 -7.19
C GLN A 421 -10.62 19.75 -7.03
N ALA A 422 -10.40 18.65 -6.30
CA ALA A 422 -9.07 18.09 -6.08
C ALA A 422 -8.38 17.65 -7.40
N ASN A 423 -9.10 16.98 -8.30
CA ASN A 423 -8.61 16.51 -9.61
C ASN A 423 -8.10 17.66 -10.48
N ARG A 424 -8.75 18.83 -10.44
CA ARG A 424 -8.31 20.03 -11.17
C ARG A 424 -7.00 20.62 -10.62
N GLU A 425 -6.67 20.35 -9.36
CA GLU A 425 -5.44 20.81 -8.72
C GLU A 425 -4.25 19.84 -8.94
N VAL A 426 -4.52 18.57 -9.26
CA VAL A 426 -3.52 17.48 -9.32
C VAL A 426 -2.27 17.88 -10.11
N VAL A 427 -2.44 18.40 -11.33
CA VAL A 427 -1.32 18.71 -12.23
C VAL A 427 -0.44 19.83 -11.66
N ASP A 428 -1.04 20.84 -11.05
CA ASP A 428 -0.30 21.96 -10.47
C ASP A 428 0.39 21.57 -9.16
N ILE A 429 -0.26 20.74 -8.33
CA ILE A 429 0.36 20.16 -7.14
C ILE A 429 1.56 19.29 -7.53
N HIS A 430 1.37 18.41 -8.51
CA HIS A 430 2.39 17.47 -8.94
C HIS A 430 3.60 18.15 -9.58
N ARG A 431 3.37 19.17 -10.42
CA ARG A 431 4.45 20.00 -10.97
C ARG A 431 5.26 20.70 -9.86
N LYS A 432 4.62 21.08 -8.75
CA LYS A 432 5.30 21.68 -7.58
C LYS A 432 5.98 20.65 -6.68
N ALA A 433 5.53 19.39 -6.65
CA ALA A 433 6.13 18.32 -5.85
C ALA A 433 7.61 18.11 -6.18
N ALA A 434 7.98 18.25 -7.45
CA ALA A 434 9.35 18.29 -7.96
C ALA A 434 10.29 19.20 -7.15
N SER A 435 9.83 20.42 -6.80
CA SER A 435 10.63 21.41 -6.05
C SER A 435 10.86 21.06 -4.57
N ARG A 436 10.10 20.10 -4.03
CA ARG A 436 10.21 19.64 -2.63
C ARG A 436 11.11 18.41 -2.49
N ARG A 437 11.44 17.75 -3.60
CA ARG A 437 12.34 16.58 -3.67
C ARG A 437 13.76 17.02 -3.28
N GLY A 438 14.11 16.88 -2.00
CA GLY A 438 15.43 17.25 -1.47
C GLY A 438 15.40 18.11 -0.20
N ARG A 439 14.23 18.54 0.30
CA ARG A 439 14.15 19.03 1.68
C ARG A 439 14.36 17.84 2.61
N LEU A 440 15.56 17.74 3.18
CA LEU A 440 15.84 16.81 4.27
C LEU A 440 14.75 16.99 5.33
N PRO A 441 14.14 15.91 5.83
CA PRO A 441 13.18 16.01 6.92
C PRO A 441 13.84 16.75 8.09
N VAL A 442 13.14 17.71 8.68
CA VAL A 442 13.57 18.29 9.95
C VAL A 442 13.66 17.13 10.95
N ALA A 443 14.82 16.98 11.58
CA ALA A 443 15.03 15.92 12.56
C ALA A 443 13.96 16.03 13.66
N THR A 444 13.46 14.90 14.14
CA THR A 444 12.51 14.87 15.26
C THR A 444 13.24 15.34 16.53
N THR A 445 12.99 16.58 16.95
CA THR A 445 13.63 17.21 18.13
C THR A 445 12.66 17.42 19.31
N ALA A 446 11.36 17.38 19.06
CA ALA A 446 10.33 17.48 20.09
C ALA A 446 9.11 16.62 19.74
N MET A 447 8.44 16.10 20.76
CA MET A 447 7.16 15.39 20.63
C MET A 447 6.00 16.40 20.77
N PRO A 448 5.03 16.46 19.85
CA PRO A 448 3.87 17.33 20.01
C PRO A 448 3.01 16.89 21.20
N ARG A 449 2.39 17.86 21.88
CA ARG A 449 1.33 17.56 22.84
C ARG A 449 0.03 17.26 22.08
N ALA A 450 -0.56 16.09 22.30
CA ALA A 450 -1.84 15.69 21.72
C ALA A 450 -2.54 14.68 22.63
N ASP A 451 -3.84 14.86 22.84
CA ASP A 451 -4.66 13.92 23.60
C ASP A 451 -5.15 12.82 22.66
N ILE A 452 -4.53 11.64 22.77
CA ILE A 452 -4.80 10.49 21.91
C ILE A 452 -5.86 9.58 22.54
N VAL A 453 -6.88 9.21 21.77
CA VAL A 453 -7.96 8.32 22.18
C VAL A 453 -7.63 6.89 21.75
N VAL A 454 -6.88 6.19 22.60
CA VAL A 454 -6.50 4.80 22.31
C VAL A 454 -7.74 3.90 22.24
N GLY A 455 -7.91 3.20 21.11
CA GLY A 455 -8.97 2.19 20.96
C GLY A 455 -10.16 2.61 20.10
N ASP A 456 -10.19 3.83 19.57
CA ASP A 456 -11.17 4.27 18.57
C ASP A 456 -10.92 3.63 17.18
N ARG A 457 -9.79 2.92 17.03
CA ARG A 457 -9.33 2.24 15.82
C ARG A 457 -9.07 3.21 14.66
N SER A 458 -8.64 4.43 14.99
CA SER A 458 -8.27 5.48 14.06
C SER A 458 -6.92 6.07 14.47
N LEU A 459 -6.29 6.80 13.55
CA LEU A 459 -5.17 7.70 13.89
C LEU A 459 -5.52 9.16 13.58
N ALA A 460 -6.81 9.50 13.43
CA ALA A 460 -7.27 10.82 12.99
C ALA A 460 -6.89 11.94 13.98
N ASP A 461 -6.84 11.63 15.27
CA ASP A 461 -6.46 12.51 16.37
C ASP A 461 -4.94 12.73 16.50
N TRP A 462 -4.12 11.96 15.77
CA TRP A 462 -2.68 12.18 15.73
C TRP A 462 -2.31 13.39 14.87
N PRO A 463 -1.44 14.30 15.35
CA PRO A 463 -0.88 15.37 14.53
C PRO A 463 0.26 14.81 13.64
N LYS A 464 -0.09 13.88 12.74
CA LYS A 464 0.82 12.97 12.01
C LYS A 464 2.08 13.65 11.43
N PRO A 465 2.00 14.81 10.72
CA PRO A 465 3.21 15.46 10.22
C PRO A 465 4.24 15.84 11.29
N HIS A 466 3.77 16.20 12.48
CA HIS A 466 4.59 16.64 13.62
C HIS A 466 4.97 15.47 14.55
N ALA A 467 4.11 14.45 14.64
CA ALA A 467 4.35 13.27 15.47
C ALA A 467 5.28 12.25 14.79
N LEU A 468 5.39 12.26 13.46
CA LEU A 468 6.16 11.30 12.69
C LEU A 468 7.66 11.33 13.04
N VAL A 469 8.20 10.16 13.41
CA VAL A 469 9.62 9.94 13.68
C VAL A 469 10.40 9.87 12.37
N ARG A 470 11.37 10.76 12.20
CA ARG A 470 12.22 10.84 11.01
C ARG A 470 13.59 10.19 11.25
N GLY A 471 14.19 9.65 10.19
CA GLY A 471 15.50 8.98 10.27
C GLY A 471 15.41 7.54 10.78
N VAL A 472 14.32 6.84 10.45
CA VAL A 472 14.21 5.40 10.64
C VAL A 472 14.94 4.72 9.49
N GLU A 473 15.81 3.78 9.84
CA GLU A 473 16.62 3.01 8.90
C GLU A 473 16.46 1.51 9.19
N SER A 474 16.82 0.65 8.25
CA SER A 474 16.70 -0.81 8.35
C SER A 474 18.07 -1.47 8.17
N ASN A 475 18.15 -2.78 8.42
CA ASN A 475 19.38 -3.53 8.18
C ASN A 475 19.82 -3.45 6.70
N ALA A 476 21.11 -3.66 6.46
CA ALA A 476 21.68 -3.60 5.12
C ALA A 476 20.91 -4.50 4.13
N GLY A 477 20.57 -3.95 2.97
CA GLY A 477 19.81 -4.65 1.94
C GLY A 477 18.28 -4.63 2.11
N GLU A 478 17.77 -4.13 3.23
CA GLU A 478 16.33 -3.97 3.50
C GLU A 478 15.90 -2.51 3.39
N ILE A 479 14.60 -2.26 3.60
CA ILE A 479 13.98 -0.95 3.71
C ILE A 479 13.15 -0.89 5.00
N PRO A 480 12.92 0.31 5.57
CA PRO A 480 11.91 0.48 6.60
C PRO A 480 10.55 -0.08 6.12
N PHE A 481 9.91 -0.87 6.97
CA PHE A 481 8.63 -1.54 6.67
C PHE A 481 7.46 -0.92 7.46
N GLY A 482 7.67 0.27 7.98
CA GLY A 482 6.68 1.07 8.68
C GLY A 482 7.29 2.37 9.18
N GLU A 483 6.52 3.07 10.00
CA GLU A 483 6.87 4.35 10.58
C GLU A 483 6.24 4.54 11.95
N PHE A 484 6.89 5.36 12.77
CA PHE A 484 6.47 5.60 14.15
C PHE A 484 5.96 7.02 14.34
N TYR A 485 5.03 7.16 15.28
CA TYR A 485 4.49 8.43 15.73
C TYR A 485 4.69 8.56 17.23
N LEU A 486 5.14 9.73 17.68
CA LEU A 486 5.33 10.04 19.09
C LEU A 486 4.52 11.28 19.46
N SER A 487 3.83 11.23 20.59
CA SER A 487 3.12 12.36 21.18
C SER A 487 3.22 12.29 22.71
N TRP A 488 2.86 13.38 23.39
CA TRP A 488 2.69 13.36 24.84
C TRP A 488 1.41 14.06 25.27
N SER A 489 0.90 13.71 26.44
CA SER A 489 -0.22 14.38 27.08
C SER A 489 -0.04 14.39 28.60
N ASP A 490 -1.00 14.96 29.32
CA ASP A 490 -1.01 14.82 30.78
C ASP A 490 -1.24 13.36 31.21
N ALA A 491 -1.82 12.52 30.34
CA ALA A 491 -2.08 11.11 30.60
C ALA A 491 -0.87 10.19 30.35
N GLY A 492 0.09 10.58 29.49
CA GLY A 492 1.25 9.74 29.22
C GLY A 492 2.03 10.05 27.95
N LEU A 493 2.88 9.11 27.58
CA LEU A 493 3.60 9.05 26.31
C LEU A 493 2.79 8.22 25.31
N GLY A 494 2.36 8.86 24.22
CA GLY A 494 1.69 8.20 23.12
C GLY A 494 2.70 7.67 22.10
N VAL A 495 2.52 6.44 21.65
CA VAL A 495 3.26 5.84 20.53
C VAL A 495 2.29 5.17 19.56
N ALA A 496 2.39 5.47 18.27
CA ALA A 496 1.70 4.74 17.22
C ALA A 496 2.64 4.24 16.13
N LEU A 497 2.17 3.25 15.38
CA LEU A 497 2.86 2.56 14.31
C LEU A 497 1.89 2.38 13.14
N ILE A 498 2.35 2.71 11.94
CA ILE A 498 1.78 2.21 10.69
C ILE A 498 2.88 1.40 10.00
N ALA A 499 2.63 0.13 9.73
CA ALA A 499 3.59 -0.78 9.15
C ALA A 499 2.92 -1.81 8.24
N MET A 500 3.73 -2.61 7.57
CA MET A 500 3.26 -3.72 6.75
C MET A 500 4.13 -4.98 6.97
N ASP A 501 3.46 -6.11 7.20
CA ASP A 501 4.08 -7.43 7.22
C ASP A 501 3.01 -8.52 7.11
N TYR A 502 3.40 -9.70 6.62
CA TYR A 502 2.50 -10.83 6.43
C TYR A 502 2.93 -12.03 7.28
N TYR A 503 1.95 -12.69 7.90
CA TYR A 503 2.15 -13.92 8.67
C TYR A 503 1.30 -15.05 8.09
N ASP A 504 1.97 -16.12 7.66
CA ASP A 504 1.30 -17.37 7.29
C ASP A 504 1.11 -18.26 8.54
N PRO A 505 -0.11 -18.67 8.89
CA PRO A 505 -0.35 -19.46 10.10
C PRO A 505 0.22 -20.88 10.07
N GLN A 506 0.72 -21.36 8.94
CA GLN A 506 1.26 -22.70 8.76
C GLN A 506 2.79 -22.72 8.65
N ILE A 507 3.45 -21.56 8.50
CA ILE A 507 4.91 -21.49 8.24
C ILE A 507 5.76 -21.76 9.47
N LEU A 508 5.28 -21.46 10.69
CA LEU A 508 6.02 -21.62 11.93
C LEU A 508 5.58 -22.88 12.67
N ALA A 509 6.53 -23.66 13.17
CA ALA A 509 6.26 -24.78 14.07
C ALA A 509 5.93 -24.22 15.46
N VAL A 510 4.64 -24.19 15.80
CA VAL A 510 4.13 -23.73 17.10
C VAL A 510 3.32 -24.86 17.73
N ASP A 511 3.68 -25.23 18.96
CA ASP A 511 2.94 -26.24 19.72
C ASP A 511 1.77 -25.58 20.48
N ASP A 512 2.06 -24.93 21.62
CA ASP A 512 1.03 -24.43 22.55
C ASP A 512 0.88 -22.91 22.58
N GLU A 513 1.92 -22.16 22.97
CA GLU A 513 1.92 -20.68 22.99
C GLU A 513 2.74 -20.13 21.82
N PHE A 514 2.26 -19.06 21.19
CA PHE A 514 3.00 -18.39 20.14
C PHE A 514 4.27 -17.75 20.72
N PRO A 515 5.48 -18.10 20.22
CA PRO A 515 6.73 -17.57 20.75
C PRO A 515 6.84 -16.07 20.44
N LEU A 516 6.82 -15.21 21.48
CA LEU A 516 6.85 -13.74 21.31
C LEU A 516 8.06 -13.23 20.50
N GLY A 517 9.19 -13.92 20.56
CA GLY A 517 10.38 -13.60 19.76
C GLY A 517 10.20 -13.79 18.24
N GLU A 518 9.13 -14.46 17.80
CA GLU A 518 8.74 -14.62 16.39
C GLU A 518 7.66 -13.61 15.96
N ALA A 519 7.06 -12.88 16.90
CA ALA A 519 6.00 -11.91 16.60
C ALA A 519 6.59 -10.69 15.90
N PHE A 520 5.76 -10.02 15.10
CA PHE A 520 6.01 -8.62 14.81
C PHE A 520 5.99 -7.84 16.13
N ARG A 521 7.01 -7.01 16.36
CA ARG A 521 7.08 -6.21 17.59
C ARG A 521 7.65 -4.83 17.35
N LEU A 522 7.09 -3.85 18.08
CA LEU A 522 7.69 -2.55 18.29
C LEU A 522 8.43 -2.59 19.64
N GLU A 523 9.66 -2.09 19.70
CA GLU A 523 10.40 -1.90 20.95
C GLU A 523 10.67 -0.42 21.21
N LEU A 524 10.53 -0.01 22.47
CA LEU A 524 10.70 1.35 22.94
C LEU A 524 11.60 1.38 24.19
N GLY A 525 12.70 2.13 24.10
CA GLY A 525 13.51 2.52 25.24
C GLY A 525 13.12 3.92 25.71
N VAL A 526 12.86 4.10 27.01
CA VAL A 526 12.49 5.38 27.62
C VAL A 526 13.34 5.65 28.84
N ASP A 527 13.99 6.82 28.90
CA ASP A 527 14.67 7.34 30.10
C ASP A 527 14.16 8.75 30.38
N THR A 528 13.36 8.85 31.44
CA THR A 528 12.76 10.11 31.94
C THR A 528 13.64 10.82 32.97
N GLY A 529 14.86 10.32 33.22
CA GLY A 529 15.72 10.72 34.33
C GLY A 529 15.59 9.84 35.58
N THR A 530 14.66 8.88 35.59
CA THR A 530 14.50 7.87 36.65
C THR A 530 15.27 6.57 36.36
N GLY A 531 15.94 6.51 35.20
CA GLY A 531 16.66 5.33 34.71
C GLY A 531 16.04 4.78 33.41
N PRO A 532 16.83 4.08 32.58
CA PRO A 532 16.36 3.51 31.33
C PRO A 532 15.39 2.35 31.57
N GLN A 533 14.25 2.40 30.90
CA GLN A 533 13.22 1.36 30.88
C GLN A 533 12.97 0.90 29.45
N ARG A 534 12.64 -0.38 29.27
CA ARG A 534 12.36 -0.98 27.96
C ARG A 534 10.94 -1.52 27.91
N PHE A 535 10.28 -1.31 26.79
CA PHE A 535 8.94 -1.78 26.51
C PHE A 535 8.88 -2.45 25.13
N ALA A 536 8.01 -3.44 24.98
CA ALA A 536 7.76 -4.07 23.69
C ALA A 536 6.26 -4.32 23.48
N LEU A 537 5.75 -3.89 22.34
CA LEU A 537 4.39 -4.18 21.88
C LEU A 537 4.45 -5.29 20.84
N HIS A 538 4.00 -6.49 21.21
CA HIS A 538 3.96 -7.66 20.33
C HIS A 538 2.59 -7.77 19.65
N ILE A 539 2.59 -7.99 18.34
CA ILE A 539 1.39 -8.29 17.56
C ILE A 539 1.33 -9.80 17.38
N VAL A 540 0.52 -10.45 18.22
CA VAL A 540 0.47 -11.90 18.36
C VAL A 540 -0.65 -12.46 17.48
N PRO A 541 -0.35 -13.34 16.50
CA PRO A 541 -1.37 -13.97 15.67
C PRO A 541 -2.23 -14.96 16.48
N PRO A 542 -3.49 -15.20 16.07
CA PRO A 542 -4.27 -16.28 16.65
C PRO A 542 -3.70 -17.65 16.25
N LYS A 543 -3.86 -18.65 17.11
CA LYS A 543 -3.40 -20.03 16.86
C LYS A 543 -4.01 -20.64 15.58
N VAL A 544 -5.28 -20.33 15.32
CA VAL A 544 -6.02 -20.81 14.16
C VAL A 544 -6.74 -19.63 13.54
N PHE A 545 -6.56 -19.46 12.23
CA PHE A 545 -7.28 -18.42 11.49
C PHE A 545 -8.71 -18.89 11.25
N PRO A 546 -9.72 -18.02 11.47
CA PRO A 546 -11.11 -18.39 11.28
C PRO A 546 -11.38 -18.66 9.79
N LYS A 547 -12.31 -19.58 9.50
CA LYS A 547 -12.75 -19.84 8.11
C LYS A 547 -13.55 -18.68 7.50
N LYS A 548 -14.11 -17.80 8.34
CA LYS A 548 -14.91 -16.63 7.96
C LYS A 548 -14.56 -15.47 8.90
N GLY A 549 -14.45 -14.27 8.35
CA GLY A 549 -14.05 -13.08 9.09
C GLY A 549 -12.53 -12.94 9.19
N ALA A 550 -12.09 -11.78 9.69
CA ALA A 550 -10.68 -11.46 9.80
C ALA A 550 -10.05 -12.13 11.06
N PRO A 551 -8.78 -12.57 10.99
CA PRO A 551 -8.07 -13.13 12.14
C PRO A 551 -7.90 -12.09 13.26
N ALA A 552 -8.22 -12.44 14.50
CA ALA A 552 -8.05 -11.55 15.64
C ALA A 552 -6.61 -11.63 16.20
N PHE A 553 -5.76 -10.70 15.78
CA PHE A 553 -4.44 -10.52 16.39
C PHE A 553 -4.55 -9.77 17.72
N THR A 554 -3.66 -10.09 18.67
CA THR A 554 -3.63 -9.44 19.99
C THR A 554 -2.41 -8.53 20.10
N ALA A 555 -2.62 -7.29 20.54
CA ALA A 555 -1.55 -6.41 20.99
C ALA A 555 -1.18 -6.75 22.44
N ARG A 556 0.02 -7.27 22.67
CA ARG A 556 0.56 -7.58 24.00
C ARG A 556 1.72 -6.64 24.32
N LEU A 557 1.47 -5.66 25.18
CA LEU A 557 2.49 -4.75 25.70
C LEU A 557 3.18 -5.37 26.93
N CYS A 558 4.51 -5.30 26.92
CA CYS A 558 5.39 -5.77 27.96
C CYS A 558 6.33 -4.65 28.44
N ARG A 559 6.63 -4.59 29.73
CA ARG A 559 7.91 -4.06 30.22
C ARG A 559 8.93 -5.20 30.14
N ILE A 560 10.10 -4.93 29.56
CA ILE A 560 11.18 -5.92 29.40
C ILE A 560 12.10 -5.83 30.61
N GLU A 561 12.07 -6.86 31.45
CA GLU A 561 12.86 -6.93 32.68
C GLU A 561 14.30 -7.39 32.44
N THR A 562 15.14 -7.29 33.48
CA THR A 562 16.53 -7.76 33.46
C THR A 562 16.55 -9.29 33.36
N GLY A 563 16.64 -9.81 32.14
CA GLY A 563 16.49 -11.24 31.82
C GLY A 563 15.65 -11.53 30.57
N GLY A 564 14.93 -10.52 30.07
CA GLY A 564 14.08 -10.63 28.87
C GLY A 564 12.62 -10.98 29.17
N ASP A 565 12.24 -11.10 30.45
CA ASP A 565 10.87 -11.42 30.86
C ASP A 565 9.89 -10.30 30.48
N CYS A 566 8.70 -10.69 30.04
CA CYS A 566 7.60 -9.79 29.70
C CYS A 566 6.70 -9.56 30.92
N ALA A 567 6.90 -8.43 31.61
CA ALA A 567 6.03 -7.98 32.71
C ALA A 567 4.87 -7.13 32.19
N THR A 568 3.73 -7.15 32.89
CA THR A 568 2.56 -6.30 32.58
C THR A 568 2.87 -4.82 32.85
N VAL A 569 2.22 -3.93 32.09
CA VAL A 569 2.38 -2.48 32.26
C VAL A 569 1.07 -1.88 32.76
N ASP A 570 1.00 -1.64 34.07
CA ASP A 570 -0.21 -1.15 34.71
C ASP A 570 -0.65 0.22 34.19
N GLY A 571 -1.95 0.35 33.88
CA GLY A 571 -2.55 1.57 33.38
C GLY A 571 -2.23 1.91 31.92
N ALA A 572 -1.42 1.09 31.23
CA ALA A 572 -1.18 1.28 29.81
C ALA A 572 -2.41 0.88 28.99
N ALA A 573 -2.66 1.65 27.92
CA ALA A 573 -3.68 1.34 26.92
C ALA A 573 -2.99 0.94 25.62
N THR A 574 -3.55 -0.04 24.91
CA THR A 574 -3.06 -0.47 23.60
C THR A 574 -4.22 -0.80 22.68
N SER A 575 -4.08 -0.48 21.40
CA SER A 575 -5.02 -0.88 20.36
C SER A 575 -4.25 -1.41 19.15
N TYR A 576 -4.74 -2.50 18.58
CA TYR A 576 -4.34 -3.00 17.27
C TYR A 576 -5.57 -3.07 16.39
N PHE A 577 -5.49 -2.46 15.21
CA PHE A 577 -6.62 -2.42 14.29
C PHE A 577 -6.25 -2.71 12.83
N GLY A 578 -5.05 -3.24 12.58
CA GLY A 578 -4.70 -3.90 11.30
C GLY A 578 -5.25 -5.33 11.19
N SER A 579 -6.49 -5.58 11.63
CA SER A 579 -7.08 -6.90 11.95
C SER A 579 -7.13 -7.93 10.81
N ASP A 580 -6.62 -7.63 9.63
CA ASP A 580 -6.81 -8.39 8.40
C ASP A 580 -5.49 -8.84 7.75
N GLN A 581 -4.34 -8.25 8.13
CA GLN A 581 -3.08 -8.37 7.39
C GLN A 581 -3.24 -8.01 5.90
N PRO A 582 -2.15 -7.60 5.22
CA PRO A 582 -0.76 -7.41 5.68
C PRO A 582 -0.47 -6.04 6.33
N ARG A 583 -1.50 -5.25 6.63
CA ARG A 583 -1.34 -3.97 7.33
C ARG A 583 -1.23 -4.15 8.84
N ILE A 584 -0.30 -3.44 9.46
CA ILE A 584 -0.06 -3.45 10.90
C ILE A 584 -0.18 -2.02 11.41
N THR A 585 -1.34 -1.70 11.99
CA THR A 585 -1.56 -0.41 12.65
C THR A 585 -1.85 -0.65 14.12
N ALA A 586 -1.05 -0.02 14.97
CA ALA A 586 -1.18 -0.11 16.41
C ALA A 586 -0.87 1.22 17.08
N GLU A 587 -1.44 1.42 18.25
CA GLU A 587 -1.13 2.55 19.12
C GLU A 587 -1.13 2.13 20.58
N MET A 588 -0.41 2.88 21.39
CA MET A 588 -0.34 2.69 22.82
C MET A 588 -0.14 4.01 23.56
N ASN A 589 -0.61 4.07 24.79
CA ASN A 589 -0.30 5.14 25.73
C ASN A 589 0.37 4.53 26.98
N LEU A 590 1.60 4.97 27.26
CA LEU A 590 2.33 4.63 28.47
C LEU A 590 2.11 5.73 29.50
N PRO A 591 1.39 5.45 30.61
CA PRO A 591 1.11 6.47 31.59
C PRO A 591 2.38 6.87 32.35
N TRP A 592 2.48 8.14 32.76
CA TRP A 592 3.66 8.64 33.49
C TRP A 592 4.03 7.80 34.72
N PRO A 593 3.07 7.29 35.53
CA PRO A 593 3.39 6.37 36.63
C PRO A 593 4.11 5.09 36.19
N ALA A 594 3.77 4.54 35.02
CA ALA A 594 4.49 3.38 34.46
C ALA A 594 5.92 3.72 34.00
N LEU A 595 6.25 5.01 33.90
CA LEU A 595 7.59 5.54 33.61
C LEU A 595 8.28 6.11 34.87
N GLY A 596 7.71 5.88 36.06
CA GLY A 596 8.26 6.32 37.34
C GLY A 596 8.02 7.80 37.66
N LEU A 597 7.04 8.44 37.03
CA LEU A 597 6.70 9.85 37.24
C LEU A 597 5.24 10.02 37.65
N GLU A 598 4.93 10.99 38.50
CA GLU A 598 3.52 11.32 38.82
C GLU A 598 2.81 12.09 37.70
N ARG A 599 3.58 12.81 36.87
CA ARG A 599 3.09 13.68 35.78
C ARG A 599 4.14 13.85 34.69
N ALA A 600 3.77 14.47 33.58
CA ALA A 600 4.68 14.80 32.50
C ALA A 600 5.95 15.54 32.99
N PRO A 601 7.16 15.14 32.56
CA PRO A 601 8.38 15.81 32.95
C PRO A 601 8.50 17.18 32.29
N THR A 602 9.16 18.13 32.97
CA THR A 602 9.53 19.42 32.35
C THR A 602 10.82 19.33 31.55
N GLN A 603 11.61 18.27 31.78
CA GLN A 603 12.85 18.00 31.08
C GLN A 603 12.61 17.12 29.85
N ALA A 604 13.54 17.17 28.90
CA ALA A 604 13.53 16.28 27.75
C ALA A 604 13.72 14.81 28.17
N VAL A 605 12.99 13.92 27.49
CA VAL A 605 13.04 12.46 27.66
C VAL A 605 14.02 11.88 26.65
N LYS A 606 14.80 10.87 27.02
CA LYS A 606 15.58 10.11 26.06
C LYS A 606 14.78 8.92 25.56
N LEU A 607 14.77 8.73 24.24
CA LEU A 607 14.01 7.69 23.57
C LEU A 607 14.85 6.92 22.56
N ALA A 608 14.59 5.62 22.49
CA ALA A 608 14.97 4.74 21.39
C ALA A 608 13.73 4.00 20.91
N ILE A 609 13.57 3.83 19.61
CA ILE A 609 12.42 3.13 19.04
C ILE A 609 12.85 2.32 17.81
N GLY A 610 12.25 1.16 17.65
CA GLY A 610 12.42 0.32 16.47
C GLY A 610 11.37 -0.79 16.41
N ALA A 611 11.43 -1.58 15.35
CA ALA A 611 10.53 -2.70 15.15
C ALA A 611 11.25 -3.89 14.51
N VAL A 612 10.73 -5.08 14.76
CA VAL A 612 11.15 -6.34 14.15
C VAL A 612 9.94 -6.98 13.51
N ALA A 613 10.10 -7.38 12.24
CA ALA A 613 9.09 -8.08 11.47
C ALA A 613 8.89 -9.52 11.98
N PHE A 614 7.81 -10.18 11.55
CA PHE A 614 7.58 -11.58 11.87
C PHE A 614 8.80 -12.44 11.52
N HIS A 615 9.05 -13.45 12.35
CA HIS A 615 10.16 -14.39 12.22
C HIS A 615 11.56 -13.77 12.28
N ARG A 616 11.68 -12.55 12.83
CA ARG A 616 12.94 -11.76 12.80
C ARG A 616 13.47 -11.59 11.38
N SER A 617 12.58 -11.54 10.38
CA SER A 617 12.96 -11.51 8.97
C SER A 617 13.78 -10.27 8.60
N ARG A 618 13.52 -9.15 9.30
CA ARG A 618 14.17 -7.84 9.15
C ARG A 618 13.87 -6.97 10.37
N TRP A 619 14.66 -5.91 10.56
CA TRP A 619 14.44 -4.92 11.62
C TRP A 619 14.58 -3.50 11.08
N MET A 620 13.96 -2.54 11.76
CA MET A 620 14.15 -1.10 11.52
C MET A 620 14.26 -0.37 12.85
N SER A 621 15.04 0.70 12.91
CA SER A 621 15.25 1.46 14.14
C SER A 621 15.55 2.93 13.87
N TRP A 622 15.30 3.76 14.89
CA TRP A 622 15.59 5.18 14.81
C TRP A 622 17.09 5.45 14.87
N GLY A 623 17.69 5.80 13.74
CA GLY A 623 19.12 6.00 13.57
C GLY A 623 19.91 4.76 13.13
N GLY A 624 19.26 3.69 12.68
CA GLY A 624 19.91 2.62 11.91
C GLY A 624 20.84 1.69 12.68
N ARG A 625 20.75 1.64 14.02
CA ARG A 625 21.47 0.66 14.84
C ARG A 625 20.66 -0.64 14.97
N PRO A 626 21.28 -1.83 14.94
CA PRO A 626 20.59 -3.08 15.26
C PRO A 626 19.81 -2.95 16.57
N LEU A 627 18.58 -3.48 16.60
CA LEU A 627 17.65 -3.17 17.69
C LEU A 627 18.17 -3.64 19.05
N ASP A 628 18.78 -4.82 19.11
CA ASP A 628 19.38 -5.35 20.34
C ASP A 628 20.51 -4.45 20.86
N GLU A 629 21.35 -3.91 19.96
CA GLU A 629 22.42 -2.97 20.31
C GLU A 629 21.87 -1.61 20.75
N LEU A 630 20.85 -1.10 20.04
CA LEU A 630 20.19 0.17 20.37
C LEU A 630 19.55 0.11 21.77
N MET A 631 18.92 -1.02 22.09
CA MET A 631 18.21 -1.19 23.35
C MET A 631 19.14 -1.53 24.52
N ALA A 632 20.31 -2.12 24.26
CA ALA A 632 21.31 -2.42 25.29
C ALA A 632 22.12 -1.18 25.74
N ASP A 633 22.19 -0.13 24.92
CA ASP A 633 23.00 1.06 25.19
C ASP A 633 22.14 2.34 25.23
N SER A 634 21.73 2.72 26.44
CA SER A 634 20.91 3.92 26.67
C SER A 634 21.66 5.24 26.51
N THR A 635 23.00 5.21 26.38
CA THR A 635 23.78 6.43 26.19
C THR A 635 23.55 7.04 24.81
N GLY A 636 23.24 6.20 23.82
CA GLY A 636 22.91 6.59 22.45
C GLY A 636 21.44 6.97 22.22
N TRP A 637 20.58 6.91 23.25
CA TRP A 637 19.16 7.24 23.10
C TRP A 637 18.97 8.74 22.85
N ARG A 638 18.02 9.07 21.97
CA ARG A 638 17.83 10.42 21.45
C ARG A 638 17.03 11.26 22.42
N ARG A 639 17.52 12.46 22.71
CA ARG A 639 16.87 13.41 23.61
C ARG A 639 15.77 14.20 22.89
N LEU A 640 14.53 14.07 23.35
CA LEU A 640 13.35 14.74 22.80
C LEU A 640 12.71 15.67 23.84
N ALA A 641 12.51 16.93 23.46
CA ALA A 641 11.72 17.85 24.29
C ALA A 641 10.22 17.51 24.22
N LEU A 642 9.49 17.84 25.29
CA LEU A 642 8.03 17.87 25.28
C LEU A 642 7.59 19.19 24.63
N GLY A 643 7.11 19.10 23.39
CA GLY A 643 6.73 20.22 22.55
C GLY A 643 5.32 20.76 22.86
N PRO A 644 4.90 21.85 22.19
CA PRO A 644 3.61 22.48 22.40
C PRO A 644 2.45 21.61 21.91
N ALA A 645 1.23 22.02 22.28
CA ALA A 645 0.01 21.47 21.71
C ALA A 645 -0.03 21.74 20.20
N VAL A 646 -0.28 20.67 19.44
CA VAL A 646 -0.47 20.74 17.99
C VAL A 646 -1.84 20.16 17.70
N GLN A 647 -2.71 20.95 17.10
CA GLN A 647 -4.00 20.46 16.64
C GLN A 647 -3.77 19.44 15.52
N PRO A 648 -4.56 18.34 15.47
CA PRO A 648 -4.70 17.56 14.25
C PRO A 648 -5.01 18.52 13.10
N SER A 649 -4.53 18.23 11.89
CA SER A 649 -4.65 19.12 10.71
C SER A 649 -6.07 19.67 10.56
N ALA A 650 -6.31 20.90 11.03
CA ALA A 650 -7.64 21.49 11.17
C ALA A 650 -8.25 22.02 9.86
N ASP A 651 -7.54 21.90 8.73
CA ASP A 651 -8.04 22.30 7.41
C ASP A 651 -9.07 21.31 6.80
N GLN A 652 -9.66 20.41 7.60
CA GLN A 652 -10.33 19.20 7.09
C GLN A 652 -11.76 18.90 7.57
N VAL A 653 -12.45 19.77 8.32
CA VAL A 653 -13.82 19.44 8.79
C VAL A 653 -14.90 20.49 8.52
N GLU A 654 -14.56 21.71 8.07
CA GLU A 654 -15.61 22.66 7.65
C GLU A 654 -15.53 23.00 6.16
N PRO A 655 -16.43 22.46 5.32
CA PRO A 655 -16.73 23.12 4.07
C PRO A 655 -17.51 24.39 4.40
N ARG A 656 -16.90 25.56 4.17
CA ARG A 656 -17.66 26.81 4.03
C ARG A 656 -18.51 26.72 2.77
N PHE A 657 -19.70 26.13 2.90
CA PHE A 657 -20.78 26.35 1.95
C PHE A 657 -21.41 27.69 2.30
N ASP A 658 -20.99 28.76 1.62
CA ASP A 658 -21.84 29.96 1.53
C ASP A 658 -23.15 29.55 0.82
N ARG A 659 -24.26 29.92 1.45
CA ARG A 659 -25.63 29.61 1.02
C ARG A 659 -26.03 30.24 -0.30
#